data_AF-E3PU59-F1
#
_entry.id   AF-E3PU59-F1
#
_cell.length_a   1.000
_cell.length_b   1.000
_cell.length_c   1.000
_cell.angle_alpha   90.00
_cell.angle_beta   90.00
_cell.angle_gamma   90.00
#
_symmetry.space_group_name_H-M   'P 1'
#
loop_
_entity.id
_entity.type
_entity.pdbx_description
1 polymer ?
#
loop_
_entity_poly.entity_id
_entity_poly.type
_entity_poly.pdbx_seq_one_letter_code
_entity_poly.pdbx_strand_id
1 'polypeptide(L)'
;MRRGMTLIEIIISIALIGIIAFGILPAISAQYSMVHKTKNITVDSFDSQSKVENEVVSKRTELRDKTKTINDFSPIQNFNILGVNVNAYDLKVTSSKFGNRTIDIFLSKQLAEREQFSSLTANNVRIEVVGGTSNDFANLASGTPSLEGKVDAITDSTWYTNVYKWYVSDPGISNPLFPDDYKQISQYVIPPNQIKITDLNPYANRFLRFSVTPVDKHGVRGSEVFSDNTVLVVGVEWRAGTNAWADKNLDTKFDDSQGDARIKTEYLFSLFDTQNPLKDFINPETSVDIKNSALFIPRRIDAGTQVVSDINLVGISFIDWKVDDSIFLSTNIYSTGESDINLLTRNGSIVLHRYIQFDSNGQVVLGSNGNPIDINDGSKINTQGDVYLTSEGAGNIILQPYSGINLGDNIFIKANGIVMLDNNAFMKAKTSITIDTTKKLGILSNRNIRMNNAFIQLEDNLTSGKRVDLLSNNIVFLKDTLLDGKNPSSILNISSKEGNIFDNSIIKNLITFIKGPSLMKGGSWDSLSSIKVDDGSILKFEKMDDGTKVNNVGSLNLGNTGSIQFANSMIEDLENPLELTLTDIGINQMNITSNYGRNIGYADASTSSFVNGVFQNIGSGNTNLEYKIDITDVSNVKDIQVSFDGSQTLTVTGTLNNPTIPVSATLTVRDKYIKDKNNMPVEIAIPKPITITN
;
A
#
# COMPACT_ATOMS: atom_id res chain seq x y z
N MET A 1 12.70 -51.71 -35.62
CA MET A 1 12.42 -52.77 -34.62
C MET A 1 12.36 -52.13 -33.24
N ARG A 2 11.17 -52.00 -32.63
CA ARG A 2 11.04 -51.62 -31.22
C ARG A 2 11.42 -52.84 -30.39
N ARG A 3 12.56 -52.79 -29.69
CA ARG A 3 12.94 -53.85 -28.74
C ARG A 3 11.93 -53.82 -27.60
N GLY A 4 11.06 -54.83 -27.53
CA GLY A 4 10.19 -55.02 -26.37
C GLY A 4 11.04 -55.28 -25.14
N MET A 5 10.68 -54.66 -24.00
CA MET A 5 11.30 -54.96 -22.71
C MET A 5 11.23 -56.47 -22.48
N THR A 6 12.35 -57.04 -22.06
CA THR A 6 12.39 -58.45 -21.72
C THR A 6 11.54 -58.70 -20.47
N LEU A 7 10.91 -59.87 -20.37
CA LEU A 7 10.07 -60.25 -19.21
C LEU A 7 10.81 -60.06 -17.87
N ILE A 8 12.13 -60.25 -17.90
CA ILE A 8 13.02 -60.06 -16.76
C ILE A 8 13.10 -58.60 -16.30
N GLU A 9 13.14 -57.64 -17.23
CA GLU A 9 13.15 -56.21 -16.89
C GLU A 9 11.83 -55.76 -16.24
N ILE A 10 10.70 -56.33 -16.68
CA ILE A 10 9.38 -56.07 -16.09
C ILE A 10 9.30 -56.62 -14.66
N ILE A 11 9.75 -57.85 -14.43
CA ILE A 11 9.76 -58.47 -13.10
C ILE A 11 10.68 -57.68 -12.16
N ILE A 12 11.87 -57.29 -12.62
CA ILE A 12 12.81 -56.48 -11.82
C ILE A 12 12.22 -55.10 -11.50
N SER A 13 11.55 -54.43 -12.44
CA SER A 13 10.92 -53.13 -12.20
C SER A 13 9.78 -53.20 -11.18
N ILE A 14 8.93 -54.23 -11.27
CA ILE A 14 7.84 -54.44 -10.32
C ILE A 14 8.39 -54.76 -8.92
N ALA A 15 9.45 -55.58 -8.83
CA ALA A 15 10.11 -55.89 -7.56
C ALA A 15 10.73 -54.63 -6.93
N LEU A 16 11.39 -53.78 -7.72
CA LEU A 16 11.96 -52.51 -7.27
C LEU A 16 10.88 -51.55 -6.76
N ILE A 17 9.77 -51.40 -7.50
CA ILE A 17 8.63 -50.58 -7.07
C ILE A 17 8.02 -51.15 -5.77
N GLY A 18 7.92 -52.47 -5.64
CA GLY A 18 7.44 -53.13 -4.42
C GLY A 18 8.32 -52.85 -3.20
N ILE A 19 9.65 -52.93 -3.36
CA ILE A 19 10.62 -52.63 -2.29
C ILE A 19 10.56 -51.15 -1.90
N ILE A 20 10.50 -50.25 -2.89
CA ILE A 20 10.39 -48.80 -2.67
C ILE A 20 9.07 -48.47 -1.95
N ALA A 21 7.95 -49.07 -2.38
CA ALA A 21 6.66 -48.89 -1.73
C ALA A 21 6.64 -49.39 -0.28
N PHE A 22 7.33 -50.51 0.00
CA PHE A 22 7.45 -51.05 1.36
C PHE A 22 8.23 -50.12 2.31
N GLY A 23 9.17 -49.33 1.78
CA GLY A 23 9.90 -48.32 2.56
C GLY A 23 9.11 -47.01 2.73
N ILE A 24 8.45 -46.54 1.67
CA ILE A 24 7.80 -45.23 1.66
C ILE A 24 6.45 -45.23 2.40
N LEU A 25 5.63 -46.27 2.24
CA LEU A 25 4.28 -46.28 2.83
C LEU A 25 4.27 -46.22 4.38
N PRO A 26 5.11 -47.00 5.10
CA PRO A 26 5.21 -46.87 6.55
C PRO A 26 5.75 -45.52 7.00
N ALA A 27 6.68 -44.93 6.23
CA ALA A 27 7.25 -43.61 6.52
C ALA A 27 6.19 -42.49 6.41
N ILE A 28 5.32 -42.54 5.38
CA ILE A 28 4.21 -41.59 5.23
C ILE A 28 3.23 -41.72 6.40
N SER A 29 2.86 -42.95 6.79
CA SER A 29 1.96 -43.17 7.92
C SER A 29 2.55 -42.71 9.25
N ALA A 30 3.86 -42.92 9.45
CA ALA A 30 4.58 -42.47 10.64
C ALA A 30 4.67 -40.94 10.70
N GLN A 31 5.00 -40.28 9.57
CA GLN A 31 5.03 -38.82 9.48
C GLN A 31 3.64 -38.21 9.67
N TYR A 32 2.60 -38.77 9.08
CA TYR A 32 1.23 -38.31 9.27
C TYR A 32 0.79 -38.44 10.74
N SER A 33 1.08 -39.58 11.38
CA SER A 33 0.81 -39.77 12.82
C SER A 33 1.60 -38.79 13.69
N MET A 34 2.87 -38.54 13.35
CA MET A 34 3.71 -37.57 14.05
C MET A 34 3.16 -36.15 13.91
N VAL A 35 2.82 -35.70 12.70
CA VAL A 35 2.23 -34.37 12.47
C VAL A 35 0.93 -34.19 13.26
N HIS A 36 0.05 -35.21 13.26
CA HIS A 36 -1.20 -35.14 13.99
C HIS A 36 -1.00 -35.13 15.52
N LYS A 37 -0.06 -35.94 16.04
CA LYS A 37 0.29 -35.93 17.47
C LYS A 37 0.94 -34.62 17.87
N THR A 38 1.87 -34.09 17.07
CA THR A 38 2.51 -32.80 17.30
C THR A 38 1.49 -31.66 17.30
N LYS A 39 0.52 -31.66 16.36
CA LYS A 39 -0.59 -30.69 16.35
C LYS A 39 -1.35 -30.71 17.68
N ASN A 40 -1.72 -31.89 18.18
CA ASN A 40 -2.45 -32.01 19.44
C ASN A 40 -1.60 -31.52 20.63
N ILE A 41 -0.31 -31.87 20.68
CA ILE A 41 0.62 -31.37 21.71
C ILE A 41 0.72 -29.84 21.67
N THR A 42 0.80 -29.25 20.48
CA THR A 42 0.86 -27.79 20.32
C THR A 42 -0.43 -27.12 20.80
N VAL A 43 -1.60 -27.65 20.42
CA VAL A 43 -2.91 -27.14 20.88
C VAL A 43 -3.03 -27.25 22.40
N ASP A 44 -2.71 -28.41 22.98
CA ASP A 44 -2.78 -28.61 24.43
C ASP A 44 -1.78 -27.73 25.21
N SER A 45 -0.63 -27.40 24.59
CA SER A 45 0.34 -26.45 25.14
C SER A 45 -0.19 -25.02 25.14
N PHE A 46 -0.82 -24.57 24.05
CA PHE A 46 -1.41 -23.23 23.98
C PHE A 46 -2.62 -23.07 24.93
N ASP A 47 -3.47 -24.09 25.02
CA ASP A 47 -4.60 -24.09 25.96
C ASP A 47 -4.11 -24.06 27.42
N SER A 48 -3.05 -24.81 27.73
CA SER A 48 -2.45 -24.80 29.07
C SER A 48 -1.77 -23.47 29.39
N GLN A 49 -1.08 -22.88 28.41
CA GLN A 49 -0.50 -21.55 28.55
C GLN A 49 -1.59 -20.51 28.81
N SER A 50 -2.67 -20.52 28.04
CA SER A 50 -3.81 -19.61 28.22
C SER A 50 -4.43 -19.76 29.62
N LYS A 51 -4.59 -21.00 30.10
CA LYS A 51 -5.09 -21.25 31.47
C LYS A 51 -4.16 -20.66 32.54
N VAL A 52 -2.85 -20.87 32.40
CA VAL A 52 -1.85 -20.32 33.32
C VAL A 52 -1.86 -18.79 33.29
N GLU A 53 -1.88 -18.19 32.10
CA GLU A 53 -1.92 -16.73 31.93
C GLU A 53 -3.18 -16.12 32.55
N ASN A 54 -4.35 -16.72 32.34
CA ASN A 54 -5.61 -16.24 32.90
C ASN A 54 -5.61 -16.29 34.44
N GLU A 55 -5.11 -17.36 35.05
CA GLU A 55 -4.97 -17.48 36.51
C GLU A 55 -3.98 -16.45 37.06
N VAL A 56 -2.83 -16.26 36.38
CA VAL A 56 -1.83 -15.26 36.76
C VAL A 56 -2.39 -13.84 36.65
N VAL A 57 -3.10 -13.50 35.58
CA VAL A 57 -3.70 -12.17 35.37
C VAL A 57 -4.77 -11.90 36.41
N SER A 58 -5.63 -12.88 36.71
CA SER A 58 -6.65 -12.77 37.75
C SER A 58 -6.01 -12.48 39.12
N LYS A 59 -5.01 -13.28 39.53
CA LYS A 59 -4.33 -13.10 40.82
C LYS A 59 -3.45 -11.87 40.89
N ARG A 60 -2.83 -11.45 39.79
CA ARG A 60 -2.11 -10.16 39.69
C ARG A 60 -3.06 -8.98 39.86
N THR A 61 -4.28 -9.08 39.34
CA THR A 61 -5.31 -8.04 39.51
C THR A 61 -5.76 -7.95 40.97
N GLU A 62 -5.96 -9.08 41.64
CA GLU A 62 -6.24 -9.12 43.09
C GLU A 62 -5.09 -8.54 43.93
N LEU A 63 -3.83 -8.82 43.57
CA LEU A 63 -2.64 -8.28 44.25
C LEU A 63 -2.46 -6.77 44.07
N ARG A 64 -3.02 -6.21 42.98
CA ARG A 64 -3.02 -4.76 42.69
C ARG A 64 -4.10 -3.99 43.45
N ASP A 65 -5.05 -4.68 44.09
CA ASP A 65 -6.04 -4.04 44.95
C ASP A 65 -5.33 -3.38 46.15
N LYS A 66 -5.55 -2.08 46.32
CA LYS A 66 -4.96 -1.28 47.42
C LYS A 66 -5.50 -1.67 48.79
N THR A 67 -6.63 -2.38 48.83
CA THR A 67 -7.27 -2.83 50.08
C THR A 67 -6.72 -4.16 50.62
N LYS A 68 -5.92 -4.88 49.82
CA LYS A 68 -5.31 -6.17 50.19
C LYS A 68 -3.79 -6.08 50.34
N THR A 69 -3.22 -6.89 51.21
CA THR A 69 -1.78 -7.05 51.48
C THR A 69 -1.31 -8.43 51.02
N ILE A 70 0.00 -8.63 50.83
CA ILE A 70 0.56 -9.95 50.44
C ILE A 70 0.22 -11.05 51.46
N ASN A 71 0.02 -10.67 52.73
CA ASN A 71 -0.34 -11.57 53.82
C ASN A 71 -1.78 -12.12 53.72
N ASP A 72 -2.62 -11.52 52.87
CA ASP A 72 -4.00 -11.98 52.62
C ASP A 72 -4.05 -13.16 51.63
N PHE A 73 -2.90 -13.56 51.09
CA PHE A 73 -2.75 -14.67 50.16
C PHE A 73 -1.98 -15.81 50.82
N SER A 74 -2.41 -17.06 50.65
CA SER A 74 -1.72 -18.23 51.20
C SER A 74 -1.70 -19.37 50.17
N PRO A 75 -0.56 -20.03 49.93
CA PRO A 75 0.72 -19.95 50.66
C PRO A 75 1.67 -18.82 50.21
N ILE A 76 2.55 -18.36 51.11
CA ILE A 76 3.57 -17.33 50.84
C ILE A 76 4.96 -17.96 50.96
N GLN A 77 5.86 -17.63 50.04
CA GLN A 77 7.28 -17.95 50.10
C GLN A 77 8.12 -16.67 50.14
N ASN A 78 9.24 -16.73 50.86
CA ASN A 78 10.19 -15.62 50.99
C ASN A 78 11.44 -15.91 50.18
N PHE A 79 11.82 -14.97 49.32
CA PHE A 79 13.02 -15.06 48.47
C PHE A 79 13.98 -13.93 48.80
N ASN A 80 15.29 -14.20 48.81
CA ASN A 80 16.29 -13.15 48.82
C ASN A 80 16.79 -12.95 47.38
N ILE A 81 16.39 -11.84 46.76
CA ILE A 81 16.74 -11.51 45.38
C ILE A 81 17.53 -10.21 45.42
N LEU A 82 18.79 -10.26 44.99
CA LEU A 82 19.69 -9.10 44.93
C LEU A 82 19.82 -8.35 46.28
N GLY A 83 19.86 -9.08 47.39
CA GLY A 83 20.02 -8.52 48.74
C GLY A 83 18.73 -7.97 49.36
N VAL A 84 17.59 -8.13 48.68
CA VAL A 84 16.27 -7.71 49.16
C VAL A 84 15.43 -8.94 49.45
N ASN A 85 14.83 -8.99 50.65
CA ASN A 85 13.86 -10.02 51.00
C ASN A 85 12.50 -9.67 50.38
N VAL A 86 12.02 -10.53 49.49
CA VAL A 86 10.78 -10.40 48.74
C VAL A 86 9.82 -11.50 49.17
N ASN A 87 8.65 -11.11 49.63
CA ASN A 87 7.56 -12.04 49.92
C ASN A 87 6.73 -12.21 48.63
N ALA A 88 6.49 -13.46 48.24
CA ALA A 88 5.73 -13.81 47.04
C ALA A 88 4.66 -14.86 47.35
N TYR A 89 3.49 -14.69 46.75
CA TYR A 89 2.42 -15.67 46.76
C TYR A 89 2.78 -16.84 45.84
N ASP A 90 2.74 -18.07 46.37
CA ASP A 90 3.02 -19.31 45.64
C ASP A 90 1.71 -19.85 45.03
N LEU A 91 1.51 -19.49 43.75
CA LEU A 91 0.39 -19.94 42.94
C LEU A 91 0.75 -21.24 42.24
N LYS A 92 0.05 -22.32 42.59
CA LYS A 92 0.19 -23.63 41.95
C LYS A 92 -0.92 -23.85 40.93
N VAL A 93 -0.58 -23.80 39.64
CA VAL A 93 -1.54 -24.08 38.55
C VAL A 93 -1.32 -25.50 38.05
N THR A 94 -2.34 -26.35 38.20
CA THR A 94 -2.32 -27.72 37.66
C THR A 94 -3.13 -27.79 36.37
N SER A 95 -2.51 -28.32 35.31
CA SER A 95 -3.19 -28.57 34.03
C SER A 95 -3.26 -30.07 33.77
N SER A 96 -4.47 -30.60 33.62
CA SER A 96 -4.71 -32.00 33.23
C SER A 96 -4.21 -32.31 31.81
N LYS A 97 -4.11 -31.28 30.96
CA LYS A 97 -3.61 -31.37 29.59
C LYS A 97 -2.08 -31.48 29.49
N PHE A 98 -1.37 -31.25 30.60
CA PHE A 98 0.09 -31.36 30.70
C PHE A 98 0.52 -32.61 31.49
N GLY A 99 -0.24 -33.72 31.37
CA GLY A 99 0.03 -34.94 32.14
C GLY A 99 -0.05 -34.73 33.65
N ASN A 100 -0.97 -33.88 34.12
CA ASN A 100 -1.12 -33.46 35.52
C ASN A 100 0.13 -32.79 36.12
N ARG A 101 0.96 -32.12 35.32
CA ARG A 101 2.06 -31.30 35.87
C ARG A 101 1.50 -30.05 36.55
N THR A 102 2.10 -29.71 37.69
CA THR A 102 1.85 -28.49 38.45
C THR A 102 2.95 -27.49 38.14
N ILE A 103 2.58 -26.27 37.79
CA ILE A 103 3.48 -25.14 37.60
C ILE A 103 3.37 -24.25 38.84
N ASP A 104 4.50 -24.04 39.50
CA ASP A 104 4.61 -23.14 40.66
C ASP A 104 5.01 -21.74 40.16
N ILE A 105 4.23 -20.74 40.51
CA ILE A 105 4.38 -19.35 40.06
C ILE A 105 4.42 -18.44 41.29
N PHE A 106 5.49 -17.65 41.42
CA PHE A 106 5.68 -16.75 42.56
C PHE A 106 5.33 -15.32 42.19
N LEU A 107 4.25 -14.79 42.77
CA LEU A 107 3.75 -13.44 42.49
C LEU A 107 4.02 -12.50 43.68
N SER A 108 4.78 -11.42 43.49
CA SER A 108 5.07 -10.44 44.55
C SER A 108 4.45 -9.08 44.26
N LYS A 109 3.74 -8.52 45.26
CA LYS A 109 3.22 -7.14 45.23
C LYS A 109 4.35 -6.11 45.15
N GLN A 110 5.48 -6.34 45.84
CA GLN A 110 6.65 -5.44 45.83
C GLN A 110 7.32 -5.35 44.44
N LEU A 111 7.29 -6.43 43.66
CA LEU A 111 7.79 -6.43 42.28
C LEU A 111 6.80 -5.78 41.30
N ALA A 112 5.49 -5.99 41.51
CA ALA A 112 4.44 -5.37 40.70
C ALA A 112 4.29 -3.86 40.93
N GLU A 113 4.60 -3.36 42.13
CA GLU A 113 4.65 -1.92 42.44
C GLU A 113 5.94 -1.26 41.92
N ARG A 114 7.04 -2.02 41.79
CA ARG A 114 8.29 -1.56 41.17
C ARG A 114 8.21 -1.41 39.63
N GLU A 115 7.22 -2.00 38.97
CA GLU A 115 6.98 -1.79 37.52
C GLU A 115 6.42 -0.40 37.18
N GLN A 116 6.09 0.44 38.16
CA GLN A 116 5.78 1.85 37.92
C GLN A 116 7.06 2.68 37.77
N PHE A 117 7.87 2.37 36.75
CA PHE A 117 8.91 3.31 36.32
C PHE A 117 8.21 4.49 35.64
N SER A 118 8.43 5.70 36.14
CA SER A 118 8.12 6.91 35.38
C SER A 118 8.98 6.89 34.12
N SER A 119 8.35 6.73 32.95
CA SER A 119 9.07 6.74 31.69
C SER A 119 9.79 8.08 31.52
N LEU A 120 11.12 8.05 31.50
CA LEU A 120 11.91 9.20 31.14
C LEU A 120 11.51 9.69 29.75
N THR A 121 11.41 11.00 29.59
CA THR A 121 11.10 11.63 28.31
C THR A 121 12.15 12.68 28.02
N ALA A 122 12.69 12.65 26.81
CA ALA A 122 13.59 13.67 26.30
C ALA A 122 12.77 14.85 25.75
N ASN A 123 13.20 16.08 26.03
CA ASN A 123 12.53 17.29 25.56
C ASN A 123 13.42 18.05 24.57
N ASN A 124 12.78 18.76 23.63
CA ASN A 124 13.43 19.68 22.69
C ASN A 124 14.56 19.01 21.89
N VAL A 125 14.25 17.84 21.33
CA VAL A 125 15.17 17.11 20.47
C VAL A 125 15.25 17.86 19.14
N ARG A 126 16.43 18.29 18.73
CA ARG A 126 16.64 19.05 17.49
C ARG A 126 18.00 18.77 16.88
N ILE A 127 18.20 19.20 15.65
CA ILE A 127 19.48 19.15 14.95
C ILE A 127 19.99 20.58 14.78
N GLU A 128 21.26 20.83 15.12
CA GLU A 128 21.96 22.08 14.87
C GLU A 128 23.05 21.88 13.80
N VAL A 129 23.17 22.85 12.88
CA VAL A 129 24.19 22.85 11.84
C VAL A 129 25.41 23.63 12.35
N VAL A 130 26.50 22.92 12.63
CA VAL A 130 27.74 23.52 13.10
C VAL A 130 28.61 23.88 11.89
N GLY A 131 28.92 25.17 11.75
CA GLY A 131 29.73 25.70 10.64
C GLY A 131 28.94 26.07 9.37
N GLY A 132 27.61 26.11 9.44
CA GLY A 132 26.73 26.58 8.36
C GLY A 132 26.14 27.97 8.63
N THR A 133 25.47 28.53 7.62
CA THR A 133 24.79 29.85 7.69
C THR A 133 23.32 29.77 8.13
N SER A 134 22.74 28.56 8.22
CA SER A 134 21.34 28.31 8.59
C SER A 134 21.22 27.00 9.39
N ASN A 135 20.20 26.91 10.26
CA ASN A 135 19.86 25.69 10.99
C ASN A 135 19.08 24.67 10.15
N ASP A 136 18.55 25.08 8.99
CA ASP A 136 17.66 24.25 8.18
C ASP A 136 18.41 23.44 7.10
N PHE A 137 19.63 23.85 6.75
CA PHE A 137 20.45 23.15 5.76
C PHE A 137 21.95 23.24 6.04
N ALA A 138 22.67 22.16 5.73
CA ALA A 138 24.12 22.06 5.80
C ALA A 138 24.71 22.10 4.38
N ASN A 139 25.31 23.21 3.99
CA ASN A 139 25.81 23.42 2.63
C ASN A 139 27.29 23.03 2.48
N LEU A 140 27.56 21.90 1.81
CA LEU A 140 28.89 21.38 1.51
C LEU A 140 29.70 22.27 0.54
N ALA A 141 29.04 23.11 -0.28
CA ALA A 141 29.73 24.04 -1.17
C ALA A 141 30.29 25.26 -0.43
N SER A 142 29.75 25.58 0.75
CA SER A 142 30.15 26.74 1.55
C SER A 142 31.24 26.45 2.58
N GLY A 143 31.62 25.18 2.76
CA GLY A 143 32.62 24.74 3.74
C GLY A 143 32.46 23.28 4.12
N THR A 144 32.97 22.89 5.29
CA THR A 144 32.81 21.54 5.85
C THR A 144 31.84 21.58 7.05
N PRO A 145 30.53 21.76 6.82
CA PRO A 145 29.55 21.77 7.90
C PRO A 145 29.46 20.40 8.58
N SER A 146 28.98 20.38 9.82
CA SER A 146 28.70 19.17 10.58
C SER A 146 27.33 19.28 11.27
N LEU A 147 26.68 18.16 11.54
CA LEU A 147 25.38 18.13 12.23
C LEU A 147 25.56 17.67 13.66
N GLU A 148 24.95 18.36 14.61
CA GLU A 148 24.96 17.98 16.02
C GLU A 148 23.52 17.88 16.54
N GLY A 149 23.15 16.72 17.06
CA GLY A 149 21.89 16.54 17.78
C GLY A 149 21.91 17.31 19.10
N LYS A 150 20.83 17.97 19.46
CA LYS A 150 20.67 18.59 20.77
C LYS A 150 19.43 18.04 21.44
N VAL A 151 19.52 17.92 22.75
CA VAL A 151 18.43 17.55 23.64
C VAL A 151 18.61 18.37 24.90
N ASP A 152 17.51 18.82 25.50
CA ASP A 152 17.59 19.53 26.77
C ASP A 152 18.08 18.57 27.88
N ALA A 153 18.75 19.14 28.88
CA ALA A 153 19.25 18.35 30.00
C ALA A 153 18.09 17.66 30.72
N ILE A 154 18.17 16.34 30.85
CA ILE A 154 17.19 15.56 31.62
C ILE A 154 17.55 15.75 33.10
N THR A 155 16.70 16.46 33.82
CA THR A 155 16.91 16.80 35.24
C THR A 155 16.45 15.72 36.22
N ASP A 156 15.88 14.62 35.70
CA ASP A 156 15.43 13.50 36.51
C ASP A 156 16.62 12.80 37.17
N SER A 157 16.56 12.65 38.50
CA SER A 157 17.61 12.00 39.32
C SER A 157 17.86 10.51 38.98
N THR A 158 16.98 9.90 38.20
CA THR A 158 17.11 8.53 37.72
C THR A 158 17.77 8.43 36.35
N TRP A 159 18.00 9.55 35.65
CA TRP A 159 18.66 9.57 34.34
C TRP A 159 20.10 9.04 34.41
N TYR A 160 20.49 8.25 33.41
CA TYR A 160 21.84 7.70 33.28
C TYR A 160 22.49 8.06 31.94
N THR A 161 21.82 7.79 30.83
CA THR A 161 22.37 8.06 29.51
C THR A 161 21.27 8.19 28.45
N ASN A 162 21.66 8.53 27.22
CA ASN A 162 20.77 8.62 26.08
C ASN A 162 21.28 7.73 24.95
N VAL A 163 20.37 7.03 24.29
CA VAL A 163 20.66 6.32 23.04
C VAL A 163 20.28 7.24 21.88
N TYR A 164 21.26 7.51 21.02
CA TYR A 164 21.10 8.37 19.86
C TYR A 164 21.02 7.55 18.57
N LYS A 165 20.12 7.93 17.66
CA LYS A 165 20.04 7.34 16.31
C LYS A 165 19.91 8.43 15.25
N TRP A 166 20.52 8.16 14.10
CA TRP A 166 20.43 9.00 12.91
C TRP A 166 19.75 8.24 11.77
N TYR A 167 18.96 8.98 11.00
CA TYR A 167 18.24 8.49 9.84
C TYR A 167 18.54 9.38 8.65
N VAL A 168 18.65 8.80 7.46
CA VAL A 168 18.87 9.52 6.20
C VAL A 168 17.78 9.14 5.20
N SER A 169 17.25 10.13 4.49
CA SER A 169 16.23 9.89 3.47
C SER A 169 16.78 9.11 2.28
N ASP A 170 15.97 8.42 1.52
CA ASP A 170 16.39 7.87 0.23
C ASP A 170 16.80 9.01 -0.74
N PRO A 171 17.76 8.74 -1.65
CA PRO A 171 18.31 9.76 -2.54
C PRO A 171 17.25 10.34 -3.51
N GLY A 172 17.27 11.66 -3.68
CA GLY A 172 16.47 12.39 -4.68
C GLY A 172 15.01 12.69 -4.32
N ILE A 173 14.59 12.49 -3.07
CA ILE A 173 13.23 12.83 -2.59
C ILE A 173 13.19 14.29 -2.10
N SER A 174 12.26 15.12 -2.59
CA SER A 174 12.07 16.52 -2.13
C SER A 174 11.56 16.64 -0.71
N ASN A 175 10.62 15.77 -0.38
CA ASN A 175 9.78 15.90 0.80
C ASN A 175 9.58 14.50 1.40
N PRO A 176 10.62 13.94 2.01
CA PRO A 176 10.59 12.56 2.48
C PRO A 176 9.65 12.40 3.68
N LEU A 177 8.79 11.38 3.61
CA LEU A 177 7.87 10.99 4.66
C LEU A 177 8.54 9.98 5.59
N PHE A 178 8.59 10.32 6.88
CA PHE A 178 9.11 9.40 7.90
C PHE A 178 8.00 8.46 8.41
N PRO A 179 8.28 7.16 8.63
CA PRO A 179 9.58 6.49 8.51
C PRO A 179 9.88 5.92 7.11
N ASP A 180 8.89 5.84 6.22
CA ASP A 180 8.96 5.06 4.97
C ASP A 180 10.14 5.43 4.06
N ASP A 181 10.44 6.72 3.94
CA ASP A 181 11.48 7.23 3.05
C ASP A 181 12.86 7.32 3.72
N TYR A 182 13.02 6.82 4.95
CA TYR A 182 14.24 6.95 5.73
C TYR A 182 14.87 5.61 6.09
N LYS A 183 16.20 5.56 6.02
CA LYS A 183 17.01 4.44 6.50
C LYS A 183 17.82 4.87 7.71
N GLN A 184 17.89 4.01 8.73
CA GLN A 184 18.78 4.24 9.86
C GLN A 184 20.24 4.15 9.38
N ILE A 185 21.04 5.16 9.73
CA ILE A 185 22.48 5.14 9.45
C ILE A 185 23.11 4.06 10.34
N SER A 186 23.89 3.18 9.72
CA SER A 186 24.45 2.01 10.38
C SER A 186 25.34 2.38 11.57
N GLN A 187 25.19 1.63 12.67
CA GLN A 187 25.97 1.79 13.92
C GLN A 187 27.50 1.59 13.73
N TYR A 188 27.92 1.03 12.60
CA TYR A 188 29.34 0.89 12.23
C TYR A 188 29.94 2.16 11.63
N VAL A 189 29.10 3.11 11.18
CA VAL A 189 29.49 4.41 10.62
C VAL A 189 29.43 5.49 11.70
N ILE A 190 28.45 5.42 12.61
CA ILE A 190 28.30 6.31 13.77
C ILE A 190 28.04 5.43 15.01
N PRO A 191 28.96 5.34 15.98
CA PRO A 191 28.75 4.57 17.19
C PRO A 191 27.45 4.98 17.92
N PRO A 192 26.72 4.02 18.52
CA PRO A 192 25.62 4.36 19.42
C PRO A 192 26.20 5.22 20.54
N ASN A 193 25.70 6.44 20.68
CA ASN A 193 26.13 7.51 21.59
C ASN A 193 26.85 8.71 20.94
N GLN A 194 27.09 8.72 19.62
CA GLN A 194 27.58 9.92 18.95
C GLN A 194 26.45 10.89 18.59
N ILE A 195 26.55 12.08 19.16
CA ILE A 195 25.62 13.20 18.96
C ILE A 195 25.93 13.96 17.65
N LYS A 196 27.13 13.81 17.09
CA LYS A 196 27.63 14.64 15.99
C LYS A 196 28.01 13.81 14.77
N ILE A 197 27.59 14.26 13.58
CA ILE A 197 28.06 13.77 12.27
C ILE A 197 29.02 14.81 11.70
N THR A 198 30.29 14.44 11.57
CA THR A 198 31.35 15.34 11.09
C THR A 198 31.56 15.28 9.59
N ASP A 199 31.39 14.10 8.98
CA ASP A 199 31.45 13.95 7.53
C ASP A 199 30.05 13.83 6.96
N LEU A 200 29.63 14.88 6.25
CA LEU A 200 28.31 14.97 5.62
C LEU A 200 28.36 14.64 4.12
N ASN A 201 29.53 14.41 3.53
CA ASN A 201 29.65 14.12 2.10
C ASN A 201 28.81 12.90 1.66
N PRO A 202 28.78 11.77 2.40
CA PRO A 202 27.95 10.61 2.02
C PRO A 202 26.44 10.86 1.99
N TYR A 203 26.00 12.00 2.52
CA TYR A 203 24.59 12.36 2.66
C TYR A 203 24.20 13.55 1.80
N ALA A 204 25.03 13.94 0.83
CA ALA A 204 24.75 15.02 -0.11
C ALA A 204 23.37 14.86 -0.77
N ASN A 205 22.62 15.97 -0.81
CA ASN A 205 21.26 16.09 -1.35
C ASN A 205 20.22 15.17 -0.68
N ARG A 206 20.41 14.84 0.60
CA ARG A 206 19.51 14.00 1.39
C ARG A 206 19.15 14.66 2.71
N PHE A 207 17.97 14.32 3.23
CA PHE A 207 17.49 14.83 4.52
C PHE A 207 17.95 13.91 5.65
N LEU A 208 18.42 14.48 6.75
CA LEU A 208 18.73 13.75 7.96
C LEU A 208 17.73 14.07 9.07
N ARG A 209 17.42 13.03 9.84
CA ARG A 209 16.59 13.10 11.04
C ARG A 209 17.32 12.43 12.21
N PHE A 210 17.07 12.93 13.41
CA PHE A 210 17.71 12.47 14.64
C PHE A 210 16.66 11.97 15.64
N SER A 211 17.01 11.00 16.48
CA SER A 211 16.18 10.59 17.61
C SER A 211 16.98 10.31 18.87
N VAL A 212 16.31 10.48 20.02
CA VAL A 212 16.86 10.29 21.35
C VAL A 212 15.93 9.36 22.14
N THR A 213 16.51 8.33 22.75
CA THR A 213 15.81 7.50 23.74
C THR A 213 16.55 7.60 25.08
N PRO A 214 15.97 8.22 26.12
CA PRO A 214 16.60 8.31 27.42
C PRO A 214 16.59 6.95 28.12
N VAL A 215 17.63 6.70 28.91
CA VAL A 215 17.80 5.46 29.67
C VAL A 215 18.09 5.81 31.13
N ASP A 216 17.36 5.18 32.03
CA ASP A 216 17.55 5.38 33.46
C ASP A 216 18.75 4.57 34.01
N LYS A 217 19.15 4.85 35.24
CA LYS A 217 20.23 4.16 35.96
C LYS A 217 19.99 2.67 36.21
N HIS A 218 18.78 2.19 35.95
CA HIS A 218 18.38 0.80 36.07
C HIS A 218 18.30 0.08 34.71
N GLY A 219 18.60 0.79 33.60
CA GLY A 219 18.59 0.26 32.25
C GLY A 219 17.22 0.26 31.57
N VAL A 220 16.21 0.90 32.16
CA VAL A 220 14.87 1.05 31.58
C VAL A 220 14.92 2.16 30.52
N ARG A 221 14.43 1.85 29.32
CA ARG A 221 14.32 2.80 28.21
C ARG A 221 13.03 3.59 28.34
N GLY A 222 13.13 4.91 28.23
CA GLY A 222 11.99 5.79 28.05
C GLY A 222 11.48 5.79 26.62
N SER A 223 10.61 6.77 26.29
CA SER A 223 10.06 6.94 24.95
C SER A 223 11.11 7.47 23.97
N GLU A 224 11.16 6.91 22.76
CA GLU A 224 11.96 7.48 21.66
C GLU A 224 11.31 8.76 21.15
N VAL A 225 12.06 9.86 21.19
CA VAL A 225 11.62 11.19 20.73
C VAL A 225 12.44 11.59 19.52
N PHE A 226 11.76 11.97 18.44
CA PHE A 226 12.39 12.41 17.19
C PHE A 226 12.67 13.90 17.21
N SER A 227 13.62 14.34 16.40
CA SER A 227 13.91 15.74 16.21
C SER A 227 12.71 16.50 15.63
N ASP A 228 12.49 17.71 16.15
CA ASP A 228 11.45 18.62 15.73
C ASP A 228 11.72 19.20 14.33
N ASN A 229 12.99 19.19 13.91
CA ASN A 229 13.43 19.57 12.58
C ASN A 229 14.12 18.39 11.85
N THR A 230 14.15 18.50 10.52
CA THR A 230 14.97 17.71 9.60
C THR A 230 15.94 18.64 8.91
N VAL A 231 17.18 18.20 8.68
CA VAL A 231 18.20 19.04 8.03
C VAL A 231 18.56 18.45 6.67
N LEU A 232 18.50 19.28 5.62
CA LEU A 232 19.01 18.92 4.30
C LEU A 232 20.52 19.12 4.24
N VAL A 233 21.27 18.12 3.80
CA VAL A 233 22.66 18.31 3.40
C VAL A 233 22.67 18.72 1.93
N VAL A 234 23.02 19.96 1.64
CA VAL A 234 23.10 20.50 0.29
C VAL A 234 24.48 20.18 -0.27
N GLY A 235 24.54 19.35 -1.31
CA GLY A 235 25.75 18.98 -2.02
C GLY A 235 25.76 19.50 -3.45
N VAL A 236 26.70 19.02 -4.27
CA VAL A 236 26.66 19.23 -5.72
C VAL A 236 25.44 18.49 -6.25
N GLU A 237 24.56 19.19 -6.96
CA GLU A 237 23.34 18.60 -7.49
C GLU A 237 23.66 17.76 -8.73
N TRP A 238 23.76 16.47 -8.50
CA TRP A 238 24.21 15.48 -9.47
C TRP A 238 23.30 15.40 -10.70
N ARG A 239 22.00 15.73 -10.58
CA ARG A 239 21.05 15.75 -11.70
C ARG A 239 21.43 16.79 -12.76
N ALA A 240 22.32 17.72 -12.43
CA ALA A 240 22.90 18.73 -13.29
C ALA A 240 24.36 18.40 -13.59
N GLY A 241 24.61 17.60 -14.63
CA GLY A 241 25.95 17.06 -14.91
C GLY A 241 26.19 16.84 -16.39
N THR A 242 27.45 16.85 -16.81
CA THR A 242 27.82 16.77 -18.24
C THR A 242 27.95 15.34 -18.76
N ASN A 243 28.27 14.38 -17.89
CA ASN A 243 28.51 12.98 -18.27
C ASN A 243 27.81 12.05 -17.29
N ALA A 244 27.40 10.87 -17.75
CA ALA A 244 27.01 9.78 -16.86
C ALA A 244 28.25 9.22 -16.14
N TRP A 245 28.06 8.64 -14.96
CA TRP A 245 29.15 7.97 -14.23
C TRP A 245 28.65 6.76 -13.44
N ALA A 246 29.59 5.85 -13.19
CA ALA A 246 29.46 4.76 -12.26
C ALA A 246 30.03 5.19 -10.90
N ASP A 247 29.24 5.07 -9.84
CA ASP A 247 29.57 5.47 -8.47
C ASP A 247 29.59 4.23 -7.57
N LYS A 248 30.72 3.97 -6.89
CA LYS A 248 30.89 2.79 -6.03
C LYS A 248 30.40 2.96 -4.59
N ASN A 249 30.20 4.19 -4.13
CA ASN A 249 29.93 4.50 -2.72
C ASN A 249 28.54 5.12 -2.49
N LEU A 250 27.78 5.40 -3.56
CA LEU A 250 26.42 5.94 -3.54
C LEU A 250 26.31 7.32 -2.85
N ASP A 251 27.37 8.12 -2.86
CA ASP A 251 27.38 9.44 -2.24
C ASP A 251 26.81 10.55 -3.15
N THR A 252 26.42 10.20 -4.38
CA THR A 252 25.86 11.10 -5.40
C THR A 252 26.83 12.17 -5.90
N LYS A 253 28.13 12.05 -5.60
CA LYS A 253 29.17 12.97 -6.01
C LYS A 253 30.19 12.20 -6.85
N PHE A 254 30.45 12.67 -8.07
CA PHE A 254 31.54 12.13 -8.85
C PHE A 254 32.90 12.41 -8.20
N ASP A 255 33.64 11.36 -7.81
CA ASP A 255 34.98 11.42 -7.24
C ASP A 255 35.92 10.34 -7.83
N ASP A 256 36.82 10.75 -8.72
CA ASP A 256 37.77 9.86 -9.38
C ASP A 256 38.74 9.19 -8.40
N SER A 257 39.03 9.83 -7.26
CA SER A 257 39.91 9.29 -6.23
C SER A 257 39.30 8.14 -5.43
N GLN A 258 37.96 8.05 -5.41
CA GLN A 258 37.20 7.00 -4.71
C GLN A 258 36.80 5.84 -5.61
N GLY A 259 37.23 5.86 -6.88
CA GLY A 259 36.99 4.78 -7.84
C GLY A 259 35.74 4.94 -8.68
N ASP A 260 35.17 6.15 -8.76
CA ASP A 260 34.11 6.46 -9.70
C ASP A 260 34.63 6.54 -11.13
N ALA A 261 33.81 6.12 -12.09
CA ALA A 261 34.20 6.08 -13.49
C ALA A 261 33.24 6.90 -14.35
N ARG A 262 33.77 7.88 -15.09
CA ARG A 262 32.99 8.59 -16.11
C ARG A 262 32.67 7.65 -17.27
N ILE A 263 31.46 7.77 -17.79
CA ILE A 263 30.95 6.94 -18.87
C ILE A 263 30.72 7.82 -20.09
N LYS A 264 31.31 7.43 -21.22
CA LYS A 264 30.99 8.05 -22.52
C LYS A 264 29.57 7.68 -22.91
N THR A 265 28.78 8.65 -23.34
CA THR A 265 27.36 8.44 -23.69
C THR A 265 27.17 7.34 -24.73
N GLU A 266 28.09 7.19 -25.68
CA GLU A 266 28.08 6.14 -26.70
C GLU A 266 28.08 4.70 -26.13
N TYR A 267 28.70 4.49 -24.96
CA TYR A 267 28.70 3.17 -24.30
C TYR A 267 27.32 2.80 -23.74
N LEU A 268 26.45 3.79 -23.53
CA LEU A 268 25.09 3.58 -23.05
C LEU A 268 24.11 3.21 -24.19
N PHE A 269 24.51 3.32 -25.47
CA PHE A 269 23.67 2.97 -26.64
C PHE A 269 23.82 1.50 -27.07
N SER A 270 24.26 0.65 -26.14
CA SER A 270 24.46 -0.78 -26.34
C SER A 270 24.36 -1.51 -24.99
N LEU A 271 24.80 -2.77 -24.96
CA LEU A 271 24.95 -3.51 -23.70
C LEU A 271 25.95 -2.81 -22.77
N PHE A 272 25.46 -2.34 -21.63
CA PHE A 272 26.27 -1.80 -20.53
C PHE A 272 26.13 -2.71 -19.32
N ASP A 273 27.22 -3.27 -18.81
CA ASP A 273 27.20 -4.15 -17.65
C ASP A 273 28.33 -3.81 -16.68
N THR A 274 27.97 -3.44 -15.45
CA THR A 274 28.91 -3.11 -14.37
C THR A 274 29.80 -4.27 -13.93
N GLN A 275 29.44 -5.53 -14.24
CA GLN A 275 30.33 -6.67 -14.01
C GLN A 275 31.50 -6.73 -15.00
N ASN A 276 31.42 -5.98 -16.11
CA ASN A 276 32.47 -5.88 -17.09
C ASN A 276 33.25 -4.58 -16.88
N PRO A 277 34.59 -4.61 -16.94
CA PRO A 277 35.39 -3.40 -16.83
C PRO A 277 35.11 -2.47 -18.02
N LEU A 278 34.97 -1.18 -17.72
CA LEU A 278 34.70 -0.13 -18.71
C LEU A 278 36.02 0.39 -19.28
N LYS A 279 36.04 0.84 -20.54
CA LYS A 279 37.20 1.60 -21.06
C LYS A 279 37.27 2.96 -20.37
N ASP A 280 38.47 3.34 -19.92
CA ASP A 280 38.68 4.62 -19.25
C ASP A 280 38.28 5.79 -20.16
N PHE A 281 37.65 6.79 -19.55
CA PHE A 281 37.10 7.93 -20.26
C PHE A 281 38.19 8.80 -20.93
N ILE A 282 39.32 8.96 -20.25
CA ILE A 282 40.46 9.79 -20.67
C ILE A 282 41.44 8.97 -21.52
N ASN A 283 41.73 7.72 -21.13
CA ASN A 283 42.66 6.82 -21.80
C ASN A 283 42.00 5.49 -22.22
N PRO A 284 41.36 5.42 -23.40
CA PRO A 284 40.61 4.24 -23.86
C PRO A 284 41.40 2.93 -23.99
N GLU A 285 42.73 2.99 -23.96
CA GLU A 285 43.59 1.79 -23.95
C GLU A 285 43.52 1.06 -22.60
N THR A 286 43.17 1.78 -21.53
CA THR A 286 43.06 1.26 -20.17
C THR A 286 41.60 0.95 -19.80
N SER A 287 41.42 0.11 -18.79
CA SER A 287 40.12 -0.33 -18.31
C SER A 287 39.95 0.00 -16.83
N VAL A 288 38.78 0.51 -16.47
CA VAL A 288 38.37 0.86 -15.10
C VAL A 288 37.36 -0.19 -14.62
N ASP A 289 37.59 -0.71 -13.42
CA ASP A 289 36.65 -1.59 -12.75
C ASP A 289 35.46 -0.78 -12.21
N ILE A 290 34.25 -1.12 -12.65
CA ILE A 290 32.99 -0.50 -12.22
C ILE A 290 32.08 -1.50 -11.50
N LYS A 291 32.63 -2.60 -10.99
CA LYS A 291 31.86 -3.57 -10.22
C LYS A 291 31.28 -2.96 -8.95
N ASN A 292 30.08 -3.40 -8.59
CA ASN A 292 29.28 -2.93 -7.44
C ASN A 292 28.85 -1.45 -7.51
N SER A 293 29.02 -0.78 -8.66
CA SER A 293 28.64 0.62 -8.78
C SER A 293 27.15 0.81 -9.05
N ALA A 294 26.62 1.95 -8.62
CA ALA A 294 25.41 2.54 -9.14
C ALA A 294 25.69 3.35 -10.41
N LEU A 295 24.69 3.53 -11.25
CA LEU A 295 24.75 4.32 -12.49
C LEU A 295 23.95 5.61 -12.31
N PHE A 296 24.63 6.75 -12.42
CA PHE A 296 24.00 8.06 -12.40
C PHE A 296 24.00 8.68 -13.79
N ILE A 297 22.83 9.12 -14.22
CA ILE A 297 22.62 9.69 -15.56
C ILE A 297 21.99 11.07 -15.40
N PRO A 298 22.81 12.12 -15.42
CA PRO A 298 22.35 13.47 -15.21
C PRO A 298 21.60 14.00 -16.43
N ARG A 299 20.88 15.10 -16.24
CA ARG A 299 20.42 15.95 -17.33
C ARG A 299 21.63 16.67 -17.90
N ARG A 300 22.01 16.35 -19.15
CA ARG A 300 23.22 16.91 -19.74
C ARG A 300 23.05 18.39 -20.04
N ILE A 301 23.88 19.21 -19.41
CA ILE A 301 23.97 20.67 -19.64
C ILE A 301 25.28 20.91 -20.39
N ASP A 302 25.21 21.17 -21.69
CA ASP A 302 26.42 21.48 -22.46
C ASP A 302 26.94 22.89 -22.10
N ALA A 303 28.24 23.01 -21.84
CA ALA A 303 28.85 24.28 -21.45
C ALA A 303 28.65 25.34 -22.55
N GLY A 304 27.91 26.42 -22.24
CA GLY A 304 27.67 27.54 -23.16
C GLY A 304 26.45 27.41 -24.06
N THR A 305 25.75 26.28 -24.05
CA THR A 305 24.47 26.11 -24.74
C THR A 305 23.44 25.61 -23.73
N GLN A 306 22.34 26.34 -23.56
CA GLN A 306 21.20 25.97 -22.69
C GLN A 306 20.45 24.70 -23.16
N VAL A 307 21.08 23.88 -23.99
CA VAL A 307 20.51 22.67 -24.57
C VAL A 307 20.69 21.54 -23.56
N VAL A 308 19.55 21.09 -23.07
CA VAL A 308 19.39 19.82 -22.37
C VAL A 308 19.50 18.74 -23.44
N SER A 309 20.54 17.90 -23.39
CA SER A 309 20.66 16.77 -24.32
C SER A 309 20.10 15.48 -23.73
N ASP A 310 19.10 14.95 -24.43
CA ASP A 310 18.46 13.67 -24.13
C ASP A 310 19.25 12.51 -24.75
N ILE A 311 19.03 11.29 -24.23
CA ILE A 311 19.53 10.06 -24.86
C ILE A 311 18.63 9.74 -26.05
N ASN A 312 19.12 9.99 -27.26
CA ASN A 312 18.39 9.75 -28.50
C ASN A 312 18.92 8.49 -29.21
N LEU A 313 18.13 7.42 -29.21
CA LEU A 313 18.42 6.19 -29.94
C LEU A 313 17.94 6.35 -31.40
N VAL A 314 18.90 6.21 -32.32
CA VAL A 314 18.67 6.29 -33.77
C VAL A 314 19.19 5.02 -34.44
N GLY A 315 18.49 4.54 -35.46
CA GLY A 315 18.89 3.37 -36.24
C GLY A 315 18.80 2.07 -35.46
N ILE A 316 19.92 1.33 -35.37
CA ILE A 316 20.03 0.02 -34.70
C ILE A 316 20.41 0.10 -33.21
N SER A 317 20.47 1.30 -32.65
CA SER A 317 20.87 1.52 -31.25
C SER A 317 19.79 1.00 -30.30
N PHE A 318 20.20 0.39 -29.18
CA PHE A 318 19.30 -0.12 -28.14
C PHE A 318 19.90 0.14 -26.75
N ILE A 319 19.09 0.00 -25.70
CA ILE A 319 19.56 0.12 -24.32
C ILE A 319 19.37 -1.24 -23.62
N ASP A 320 20.48 -1.83 -23.16
CA ASP A 320 20.47 -2.98 -22.25
C ASP A 320 21.48 -2.71 -21.12
N TRP A 321 21.01 -2.17 -20.01
CA TRP A 321 21.86 -1.81 -18.86
C TRP A 321 21.68 -2.81 -17.72
N LYS A 322 22.79 -3.36 -17.23
CA LYS A 322 22.89 -4.30 -16.12
C LYS A 322 23.81 -3.74 -15.04
N VAL A 323 23.20 -3.13 -14.03
CA VAL A 323 23.90 -2.38 -12.98
C VAL A 323 23.85 -3.16 -11.68
N ASP A 324 24.97 -3.25 -10.97
CA ASP A 324 25.05 -4.03 -9.75
C ASP A 324 24.23 -3.42 -8.62
N ASP A 325 24.34 -2.11 -8.42
CA ASP A 325 23.56 -1.38 -7.44
C ASP A 325 22.34 -0.71 -8.08
N SER A 326 22.27 0.62 -8.12
CA SER A 326 21.06 1.38 -8.48
C SER A 326 21.24 2.14 -9.80
N ILE A 327 20.14 2.40 -10.52
CA ILE A 327 20.10 3.27 -11.71
C ILE A 327 19.31 4.52 -11.37
N PHE A 328 19.96 5.68 -11.45
CA PHE A 328 19.36 6.99 -11.25
C PHE A 328 19.30 7.74 -12.57
N LEU A 329 18.10 7.88 -13.12
CA LEU A 329 17.87 8.53 -14.41
C LEU A 329 17.27 9.93 -14.19
N SER A 330 17.98 10.97 -14.63
CA SER A 330 17.53 12.36 -14.62
C SER A 330 17.53 12.99 -16.02
N THR A 331 17.44 12.18 -17.07
CA THR A 331 17.35 12.63 -18.47
C THR A 331 16.27 11.84 -19.20
N ASN A 332 15.82 12.32 -20.36
CA ASN A 332 14.92 11.54 -21.19
C ASN A 332 15.69 10.51 -22.00
N ILE A 333 15.05 9.37 -22.24
CA ILE A 333 15.42 8.43 -23.29
C ILE A 333 14.35 8.54 -24.38
N TYR A 334 14.77 8.82 -25.60
CA TYR A 334 13.93 8.81 -26.79
C TYR A 334 14.44 7.77 -27.76
N SER A 335 13.59 6.83 -28.13
CA SER A 335 13.81 5.89 -29.23
C SER A 335 12.85 6.23 -30.36
N THR A 336 13.42 6.51 -31.53
CA THR A 336 12.64 6.82 -32.75
C THR A 336 12.19 5.57 -33.52
N GLY A 337 12.61 4.37 -33.08
CA GLY A 337 12.23 3.07 -33.66
C GLY A 337 11.62 2.12 -32.62
N GLU A 338 11.44 0.85 -33.02
CA GLU A 338 10.96 -0.25 -32.18
C GLU A 338 12.05 -0.80 -31.23
N SER A 339 13.09 -0.02 -30.92
CA SER A 339 14.17 -0.49 -30.04
C SER A 339 13.66 -0.69 -28.62
N ASP A 340 13.91 -1.87 -28.08
CA ASP A 340 13.64 -2.19 -26.69
C ASP A 340 14.59 -1.45 -25.75
N ILE A 341 14.09 -1.17 -24.55
CA ILE A 341 14.83 -0.54 -23.47
C ILE A 341 14.79 -1.47 -22.27
N ASN A 342 15.94 -2.05 -21.91
CA ASN A 342 16.09 -2.92 -20.75
C ASN A 342 16.99 -2.28 -19.69
N LEU A 343 16.42 -1.99 -18.53
CA LEU A 343 17.12 -1.49 -17.35
C LEU A 343 17.01 -2.54 -16.23
N LEU A 344 18.17 -3.07 -15.81
CA LEU A 344 18.25 -4.09 -14.77
C LEU A 344 19.21 -3.67 -13.66
N THR A 345 18.77 -3.81 -12.42
CA THR A 345 19.60 -3.73 -11.22
C THR A 345 19.70 -5.08 -10.53
N ARG A 346 20.91 -5.45 -10.09
CA ARG A 346 21.13 -6.72 -9.38
C ARG A 346 20.79 -6.63 -7.90
N ASN A 347 21.11 -5.50 -7.25
CA ASN A 347 20.89 -5.30 -5.82
C ASN A 347 20.15 -4.01 -5.47
N GLY A 348 20.20 -2.98 -6.32
CA GLY A 348 19.67 -1.66 -6.02
C GLY A 348 18.36 -1.32 -6.73
N SER A 349 18.01 -0.04 -6.71
CA SER A 349 16.73 0.50 -7.19
C SER A 349 16.87 1.14 -8.57
N ILE A 350 15.77 1.22 -9.31
CA ILE A 350 15.66 2.05 -10.52
C ILE A 350 14.80 3.26 -10.17
N VAL A 351 15.32 4.47 -10.36
CA VAL A 351 14.62 5.71 -10.05
C VAL A 351 14.62 6.64 -11.26
N LEU A 352 13.42 7.00 -11.72
CA LEU A 352 13.23 8.07 -12.70
C LEU A 352 12.93 9.36 -11.93
N HIS A 353 13.82 10.33 -12.06
CA HIS A 353 13.76 11.55 -11.27
C HIS A 353 12.92 12.64 -11.92
N ARG A 354 12.29 13.46 -11.08
CA ARG A 354 11.73 14.75 -11.50
C ARG A 354 12.85 15.75 -11.78
N TYR A 355 12.55 16.71 -12.65
CA TYR A 355 13.51 17.73 -13.05
C TYR A 355 13.56 18.90 -12.07
N ILE A 356 14.71 19.56 -12.11
CA ILE A 356 15.02 20.78 -11.39
C ILE A 356 15.19 21.95 -12.36
N GLN A 357 15.01 23.16 -11.83
CA GLN A 357 15.14 24.41 -12.56
C GLN A 357 16.61 24.83 -12.69
N PHE A 358 16.94 25.36 -13.88
CA PHE A 358 18.22 25.96 -14.19
C PHE A 358 18.06 27.45 -14.48
N ASP A 359 19.06 28.25 -14.11
CA ASP A 359 19.15 29.65 -14.49
C ASP A 359 19.66 29.79 -15.94
N SER A 360 19.76 31.03 -16.43
CA SER A 360 20.26 31.32 -17.78
C SER A 360 21.71 30.88 -18.04
N ASN A 361 22.46 30.56 -16.98
CA ASN A 361 23.85 30.11 -17.03
C ASN A 361 23.99 28.59 -16.84
N GLY A 362 22.87 27.86 -16.76
CA GLY A 362 22.85 26.42 -16.54
C GLY A 362 23.16 26.00 -15.09
N GLN A 363 23.11 26.93 -14.14
CA GLN A 363 23.26 26.64 -12.71
C GLN A 363 21.92 26.28 -12.11
N VAL A 364 21.92 25.39 -11.10
CA VAL A 364 20.70 25.01 -10.39
C VAL A 364 20.12 26.21 -9.65
N VAL A 365 18.84 26.49 -9.87
CA VAL A 365 18.12 27.52 -9.12
C VAL A 365 17.71 26.95 -7.78
N LEU A 366 18.12 27.63 -6.70
CA LEU A 366 17.76 27.27 -5.34
C LEU A 366 16.59 28.14 -4.86
N GLY A 367 15.63 27.51 -4.18
CA GLY A 367 14.55 28.19 -3.47
C GLY A 367 15.04 28.89 -2.21
N SER A 368 14.15 29.61 -1.54
CA SER A 368 14.46 30.34 -0.29
C SER A 368 14.91 29.44 0.86
N ASN A 369 14.60 28.15 0.80
CA ASN A 369 15.04 27.10 1.73
C ASN A 369 16.36 26.43 1.34
N GLY A 370 17.00 26.85 0.24
CA GLY A 370 18.23 26.26 -0.28
C GLY A 370 18.01 24.97 -1.11
N ASN A 371 16.76 24.53 -1.30
CA ASN A 371 16.47 23.35 -2.13
C ASN A 371 16.49 23.71 -3.61
N PRO A 372 16.96 22.81 -4.50
CA PRO A 372 16.68 22.94 -5.93
C PRO A 372 15.18 23.14 -6.17
N ILE A 373 14.82 24.18 -6.93
CA ILE A 373 13.44 24.38 -7.32
C ILE A 373 13.08 23.30 -8.33
N ASP A 374 12.09 22.49 -8.00
CA ASP A 374 11.60 21.48 -8.92
C ASP A 374 10.68 22.10 -9.97
N ILE A 375 10.70 21.53 -11.17
CA ILE A 375 9.75 21.89 -12.23
C ILE A 375 8.68 20.82 -12.33
N ASN A 376 7.52 21.19 -12.90
CA ASN A 376 6.42 20.26 -13.14
C ASN A 376 6.69 19.36 -14.36
N ASP A 377 7.87 18.75 -14.40
CA ASP A 377 8.31 17.82 -15.43
C ASP A 377 9.36 16.84 -14.87
N GLY A 378 9.57 15.72 -15.54
CA GLY A 378 10.50 14.67 -15.09
C GLY A 378 11.05 13.81 -16.21
N SER A 379 11.89 12.86 -15.81
CA SER A 379 12.56 11.91 -16.70
C SER A 379 11.55 11.02 -17.42
N LYS A 380 11.69 10.88 -18.73
CA LYS A 380 10.77 10.06 -19.53
C LYS A 380 11.50 9.04 -20.38
N ILE A 381 10.93 7.85 -20.43
CA ILE A 381 11.30 6.84 -21.42
C ILE A 381 10.24 6.87 -22.51
N ASN A 382 10.60 7.32 -23.71
CA ASN A 382 9.73 7.34 -24.88
C ASN A 382 10.30 6.37 -25.91
N THR A 383 9.61 5.27 -26.19
CA THR A 383 10.00 4.30 -27.22
C THR A 383 8.78 3.72 -27.88
N GLN A 384 8.92 3.11 -29.06
CA GLN A 384 7.87 2.30 -29.67
C GLN A 384 8.05 0.79 -29.43
N GLY A 385 9.21 0.37 -28.95
CA GLY A 385 9.50 -1.02 -28.54
C GLY A 385 9.09 -1.31 -27.10
N ASP A 386 9.55 -2.44 -26.57
CA ASP A 386 9.25 -2.86 -25.20
C ASP A 386 10.13 -2.15 -24.17
N VAL A 387 9.60 -1.96 -22.96
CA VAL A 387 10.35 -1.40 -21.83
C VAL A 387 10.36 -2.39 -20.68
N TYR A 388 11.56 -2.77 -20.24
CA TYR A 388 11.79 -3.68 -19.13
C TYR A 388 12.52 -2.94 -18.01
N LEU A 389 11.89 -2.82 -16.84
CA LEU A 389 12.51 -2.32 -15.61
C LEU A 389 12.56 -3.46 -14.59
N THR A 390 13.75 -3.94 -14.24
CA THR A 390 13.94 -5.09 -13.36
C THR A 390 14.86 -4.78 -12.17
N SER A 391 14.42 -5.05 -10.95
CA SER A 391 15.27 -5.13 -9.76
C SER A 391 15.31 -6.55 -9.21
N GLU A 392 16.44 -7.24 -9.38
CA GLU A 392 16.62 -8.64 -8.97
C GLU A 392 16.85 -8.82 -7.46
N GLY A 393 17.35 -7.77 -6.81
CA GLY A 393 17.58 -7.68 -5.37
C GLY A 393 16.39 -7.08 -4.63
N ALA A 394 16.61 -6.61 -3.41
CA ALA A 394 15.58 -5.98 -2.58
C ALA A 394 15.25 -4.53 -2.98
N GLY A 395 15.69 -4.09 -4.16
CA GLY A 395 15.53 -2.72 -4.63
C GLY A 395 14.13 -2.39 -5.12
N ASN A 396 13.85 -1.09 -5.19
CA ASN A 396 12.57 -0.52 -5.58
C ASN A 396 12.60 -0.07 -7.04
N ILE A 397 11.42 0.14 -7.63
CA ILE A 397 11.28 0.85 -8.90
C ILE A 397 10.38 2.06 -8.64
N ILE A 398 10.93 3.27 -8.80
CA ILE A 398 10.28 4.52 -8.39
C ILE A 398 10.19 5.47 -9.58
N LEU A 399 8.97 5.84 -9.95
CA LEU A 399 8.69 6.94 -10.86
C LEU A 399 8.28 8.16 -10.01
N GLN A 400 9.18 9.13 -9.89
CA GLN A 400 8.95 10.37 -9.18
C GLN A 400 7.90 11.26 -9.89
N PRO A 401 7.44 12.35 -9.24
CA PRO A 401 6.47 13.27 -9.84
C PRO A 401 6.80 13.69 -11.27
N TYR A 402 5.80 13.64 -12.14
CA TYR A 402 5.87 13.99 -13.57
C TYR A 402 6.84 13.14 -14.43
N SER A 403 7.47 12.11 -13.86
CA SER A 403 8.31 11.16 -14.60
C SER A 403 7.46 9.98 -15.12
N GLY A 404 7.95 9.28 -16.15
CA GLY A 404 7.13 8.21 -16.71
C GLY A 404 7.68 7.46 -17.90
N ILE A 405 6.86 6.53 -18.38
CA ILE A 405 7.10 5.77 -19.60
C ILE A 405 5.97 6.09 -20.57
N ASN A 406 6.32 6.39 -21.81
CA ASN A 406 5.39 6.81 -22.85
C ASN A 406 5.56 5.97 -24.12
N LEU A 407 4.45 5.58 -24.73
CA LEU A 407 4.37 4.94 -26.05
C LEU A 407 5.03 3.57 -26.21
N GLY A 408 5.54 2.96 -25.13
CA GLY A 408 6.11 1.61 -25.20
C GLY A 408 5.09 0.59 -25.70
N ASP A 409 5.51 -0.43 -26.45
CA ASP A 409 4.57 -1.46 -26.89
C ASP A 409 4.06 -2.26 -25.68
N ASN A 410 4.99 -2.94 -25.00
CA ASN A 410 4.76 -3.56 -23.71
C ASN A 410 5.66 -2.95 -22.63
N ILE A 411 5.11 -2.74 -21.43
CA ILE A 411 5.86 -2.28 -20.27
C ILE A 411 5.89 -3.38 -19.23
N PHE A 412 7.08 -3.83 -18.85
CA PHE A 412 7.29 -4.85 -17.83
C PHE A 412 8.10 -4.26 -16.67
N ILE A 413 7.48 -4.22 -15.49
CA ILE A 413 8.12 -3.80 -14.25
C ILE A 413 8.17 -4.99 -13.31
N LYS A 414 9.37 -5.39 -12.91
CA LYS A 414 9.59 -6.47 -11.95
C LYS A 414 10.51 -6.01 -10.84
N ALA A 415 10.01 -5.94 -9.61
CA ALA A 415 10.82 -5.53 -8.46
C ALA A 415 10.59 -6.49 -7.30
N ASN A 416 11.64 -6.89 -6.58
CA ASN A 416 11.40 -7.57 -5.29
C ASN A 416 11.22 -6.58 -4.13
N GLY A 417 11.36 -5.26 -4.35
CA GLY A 417 10.95 -4.21 -3.43
C GLY A 417 9.59 -3.60 -3.77
N ILE A 418 9.45 -2.30 -3.54
CA ILE A 418 8.25 -1.52 -3.82
C ILE A 418 8.29 -1.02 -5.27
N VAL A 419 7.15 -1.04 -5.95
CA VAL A 419 6.93 -0.24 -7.17
C VAL A 419 6.08 0.97 -6.80
N MET A 420 6.61 2.17 -7.03
CA MET A 420 5.95 3.43 -6.65
C MET A 420 5.83 4.38 -7.84
N LEU A 421 4.60 4.86 -8.09
CA LEU A 421 4.31 5.95 -9.01
C LEU A 421 3.70 7.10 -8.21
N ASP A 422 4.36 8.25 -8.23
CA ASP A 422 3.95 9.39 -7.40
C ASP A 422 3.62 10.64 -8.23
N ASN A 423 2.53 11.30 -7.86
CA ASN A 423 2.08 12.64 -8.28
C ASN A 423 2.33 13.02 -9.76
N ASN A 424 1.36 12.72 -10.60
CA ASN A 424 1.38 12.83 -12.06
C ASN A 424 2.45 11.96 -12.75
N ALA A 425 3.07 11.01 -12.04
CA ALA A 425 3.81 9.94 -12.68
C ALA A 425 2.89 9.11 -13.59
N PHE A 426 3.42 8.65 -14.73
CA PHE A 426 2.59 7.98 -15.73
C PHE A 426 3.27 6.78 -16.39
N MET A 427 2.45 5.82 -16.80
CA MET A 427 2.83 4.74 -17.71
C MET A 427 1.80 4.62 -18.83
N LYS A 428 2.26 4.74 -20.07
CA LYS A 428 1.44 4.59 -21.25
C LYS A 428 2.02 3.51 -22.16
N ALA A 429 1.22 2.49 -22.44
CA ALA A 429 1.60 1.41 -23.34
C ALA A 429 0.60 1.25 -24.49
N LYS A 430 1.05 0.71 -25.62
CA LYS A 430 0.17 0.38 -26.75
C LYS A 430 -0.58 -0.92 -26.52
N THR A 431 0.07 -1.91 -25.93
CA THR A 431 -0.44 -3.28 -25.85
C THR A 431 -0.64 -3.72 -24.40
N SER A 432 0.41 -3.75 -23.58
CA SER A 432 0.28 -4.24 -22.21
C SER A 432 1.19 -3.56 -21.19
N ILE A 433 0.74 -3.58 -19.93
CA ILE A 433 1.51 -3.13 -18.76
C ILE A 433 1.47 -4.24 -17.73
N THR A 434 2.62 -4.76 -17.33
CA THR A 434 2.74 -5.77 -16.27
C THR A 434 3.60 -5.23 -15.15
N ILE A 435 3.07 -5.19 -13.93
CA ILE A 435 3.81 -4.86 -12.71
C ILE A 435 3.77 -6.06 -11.78
N ASP A 436 4.93 -6.63 -11.49
CA ASP A 436 5.07 -7.82 -10.66
C ASP A 436 6.05 -7.57 -9.51
N THR A 437 5.51 -7.54 -8.29
CA THR A 437 6.27 -7.51 -7.03
C THR A 437 6.15 -8.81 -6.24
N THR A 438 5.65 -9.88 -6.86
CA THR A 438 5.40 -11.15 -6.18
C THR A 438 6.68 -11.84 -5.73
N LYS A 439 6.53 -12.67 -4.68
CA LYS A 439 7.65 -13.16 -3.87
C LYS A 439 8.63 -14.07 -4.62
N LYS A 440 9.89 -13.61 -4.72
CA LYS A 440 11.06 -14.49 -4.85
C LYS A 440 11.45 -15.07 -3.48
N LEU A 441 11.64 -16.39 -3.41
CA LEU A 441 12.09 -17.10 -2.20
C LEU A 441 13.47 -16.55 -1.78
N GLY A 442 13.64 -16.20 -0.51
CA GLY A 442 14.94 -15.82 0.08
C GLY A 442 15.23 -14.32 0.21
N ILE A 443 14.39 -13.42 -0.30
CA ILE A 443 14.55 -11.97 -0.11
C ILE A 443 13.50 -11.50 0.92
N LEU A 444 13.87 -10.65 1.89
CA LEU A 444 12.94 -10.01 2.84
C LEU A 444 12.84 -8.53 2.51
N SER A 445 11.68 -8.09 2.01
CA SER A 445 11.45 -6.71 1.56
C SER A 445 9.95 -6.41 1.53
N ASN A 446 9.60 -5.12 1.67
CA ASN A 446 8.23 -4.64 1.51
C ASN A 446 7.88 -4.66 0.01
N ARG A 447 6.79 -5.34 -0.37
CA ARG A 447 6.51 -5.76 -1.76
C ARG A 447 5.14 -5.28 -2.20
N ASN A 448 5.06 -3.97 -2.35
CA ASN A 448 3.80 -3.31 -2.61
C ASN A 448 3.87 -2.58 -3.94
N ILE A 449 2.72 -2.48 -4.59
CA ILE A 449 2.50 -1.54 -5.68
C ILE A 449 1.77 -0.35 -5.05
N ARG A 450 2.35 0.85 -5.14
CA ARG A 450 1.77 2.08 -4.63
C ARG A 450 1.66 3.10 -5.77
N MET A 451 0.46 3.59 -6.01
CA MET A 451 0.18 4.63 -6.99
C MET A 451 -0.53 5.77 -6.29
N ASN A 452 -0.02 6.99 -6.42
CA ASN A 452 -0.56 8.16 -5.74
C ASN A 452 -0.69 9.31 -6.74
N ASN A 453 -1.93 9.72 -7.05
CA ASN A 453 -2.21 10.69 -8.12
C ASN A 453 -1.44 10.34 -9.41
N ALA A 454 -1.42 9.06 -9.77
CA ALA A 454 -0.67 8.55 -10.91
C ALA A 454 -1.63 8.11 -12.03
N PHE A 455 -1.07 7.88 -13.22
CA PHE A 455 -1.85 7.52 -14.38
C PHE A 455 -1.30 6.30 -15.11
N ILE A 456 -2.17 5.32 -15.34
CA ILE A 456 -1.89 4.18 -16.21
C ILE A 456 -2.86 4.21 -17.38
N GLN A 457 -2.31 4.14 -18.59
CA GLN A 457 -3.09 4.18 -19.82
C GLN A 457 -2.64 3.16 -20.84
N LEU A 458 -3.62 2.52 -21.45
CA LEU A 458 -3.45 1.78 -22.69
C LEU A 458 -3.89 2.69 -23.83
N GLU A 459 -3.06 2.85 -24.86
CA GLU A 459 -3.35 3.71 -26.01
C GLU A 459 -4.49 3.16 -26.85
N ASP A 460 -5.20 4.04 -27.56
CA ASP A 460 -6.29 3.63 -28.44
C ASP A 460 -5.71 3.09 -29.76
N ASN A 461 -5.83 1.79 -29.98
CA ASN A 461 -5.36 1.09 -31.18
C ASN A 461 -6.25 -0.13 -31.43
N LEU A 462 -6.27 -0.61 -32.68
CA LEU A 462 -7.21 -1.62 -33.19
C LEU A 462 -6.87 -3.07 -32.79
N THR A 463 -5.81 -3.30 -32.00
CA THR A 463 -5.36 -4.66 -31.66
C THR A 463 -6.09 -5.22 -30.44
N SER A 464 -6.60 -6.45 -30.57
CA SER A 464 -7.19 -7.22 -29.48
C SER A 464 -6.14 -7.65 -28.46
N GLY A 465 -6.53 -7.81 -27.18
CA GLY A 465 -5.68 -8.43 -26.16
C GLY A 465 -4.96 -7.46 -25.22
N LYS A 466 -5.41 -6.20 -25.14
CA LYS A 466 -4.81 -5.21 -24.24
C LYS A 466 -5.05 -5.54 -22.79
N ARG A 467 -4.01 -5.44 -21.98
CA ARG A 467 -4.10 -5.76 -20.56
C ARG A 467 -3.15 -4.98 -19.68
N VAL A 468 -3.63 -4.67 -18.48
CA VAL A 468 -2.83 -4.22 -17.35
C VAL A 468 -2.86 -5.33 -16.31
N ASP A 469 -1.71 -5.90 -15.97
CA ASP A 469 -1.57 -6.95 -14.96
C ASP A 469 -0.80 -6.40 -13.75
N LEU A 470 -1.45 -6.35 -12.59
CA LEU A 470 -0.87 -5.88 -11.33
C LEU A 470 -0.81 -7.04 -10.34
N LEU A 471 0.40 -7.49 -10.03
CA LEU A 471 0.65 -8.68 -9.21
C LEU A 471 1.51 -8.26 -8.01
N SER A 472 0.99 -8.38 -6.79
CA SER A 472 1.69 -7.90 -5.59
C SER A 472 1.25 -8.64 -4.32
N ASN A 473 1.90 -8.38 -3.19
CA ASN A 473 1.33 -8.73 -1.89
C ASN A 473 0.19 -7.76 -1.53
N ASN A 474 0.44 -6.47 -1.67
CA ASN A 474 -0.52 -5.38 -1.43
C ASN A 474 -0.50 -4.37 -2.59
N ILE A 475 -1.67 -3.89 -3.01
CA ILE A 475 -1.80 -2.89 -4.09
C ILE A 475 -2.60 -1.70 -3.54
N VAL A 476 -2.03 -0.51 -3.63
CA VAL A 476 -2.62 0.70 -3.06
C VAL A 476 -2.66 1.80 -4.13
N PHE A 477 -3.86 2.25 -4.46
CA PHE A 477 -4.15 3.42 -5.29
C PHE A 477 -4.65 4.55 -4.40
N LEU A 478 -4.06 5.74 -4.52
CA LEU A 478 -4.36 6.91 -3.72
C LEU A 478 -4.65 8.12 -4.61
N LYS A 479 -5.51 9.03 -4.15
CA LYS A 479 -5.72 10.40 -4.65
C LYS A 479 -5.88 10.50 -6.18
N ASP A 480 -7.08 10.26 -6.72
CA ASP A 480 -7.41 10.46 -8.15
C ASP A 480 -6.55 9.63 -9.12
N THR A 481 -6.04 8.47 -8.69
CA THR A 481 -5.32 7.57 -9.59
C THR A 481 -6.25 7.11 -10.72
N LEU A 482 -5.83 7.34 -11.96
CA LEU A 482 -6.62 7.05 -13.15
C LEU A 482 -6.07 5.84 -13.91
N LEU A 483 -6.95 4.88 -14.15
CA LEU A 483 -6.71 3.67 -14.94
C LEU A 483 -7.59 3.75 -16.19
N ASP A 484 -7.01 3.96 -17.37
CA ASP A 484 -7.76 4.17 -18.62
C ASP A 484 -7.33 3.19 -19.71
N GLY A 485 -8.24 2.31 -20.12
CA GLY A 485 -7.99 1.37 -21.21
C GLY A 485 -8.03 1.98 -22.62
N LYS A 486 -8.62 3.19 -22.77
CA LYS A 486 -9.09 3.83 -24.04
C LYS A 486 -10.00 2.99 -24.94
N ASN A 487 -9.89 1.67 -24.90
CA ASN A 487 -10.75 0.69 -25.55
C ASN A 487 -11.48 -0.12 -24.47
N PRO A 488 -12.82 -0.19 -24.46
CA PRO A 488 -13.61 -0.85 -23.42
C PRO A 488 -13.43 -2.37 -23.33
N SER A 489 -12.72 -2.99 -24.27
CA SER A 489 -12.32 -4.41 -24.21
C SER A 489 -11.00 -4.63 -23.45
N SER A 490 -10.35 -3.57 -23.00
CA SER A 490 -9.09 -3.65 -22.26
C SER A 490 -9.32 -4.28 -20.89
N ILE A 491 -8.38 -5.14 -20.50
CA ILE A 491 -8.47 -5.91 -19.27
C ILE A 491 -7.56 -5.29 -18.21
N LEU A 492 -8.04 -5.18 -16.98
CA LEU A 492 -7.23 -4.86 -15.81
C LEU A 492 -7.29 -6.03 -14.84
N ASN A 493 -6.20 -6.78 -14.68
CA ASN A 493 -6.09 -7.84 -13.69
C ASN A 493 -5.35 -7.31 -12.46
N ILE A 494 -5.98 -7.42 -11.31
CA ILE A 494 -5.42 -7.03 -10.01
C ILE A 494 -5.41 -8.28 -9.15
N SER A 495 -4.22 -8.69 -8.74
CA SER A 495 -4.04 -9.87 -7.90
C SER A 495 -3.14 -9.55 -6.71
N SER A 496 -3.74 -9.58 -5.52
CA SER A 496 -3.02 -9.39 -4.26
C SER A 496 -3.32 -10.47 -3.23
N LYS A 497 -2.38 -10.68 -2.30
CA LYS A 497 -2.53 -11.66 -1.21
C LYS A 497 -3.05 -11.03 0.07
N GLU A 498 -2.57 -9.83 0.39
CA GLU A 498 -2.84 -9.11 1.62
C GLU A 498 -3.92 -8.04 1.43
N GLY A 499 -4.12 -7.57 0.20
CA GLY A 499 -5.30 -6.83 -0.21
C GLY A 499 -5.06 -5.73 -1.24
N ASN A 500 -6.15 -5.12 -1.69
CA ASN A 500 -6.17 -3.99 -2.61
C ASN A 500 -6.89 -2.80 -1.97
N ILE A 501 -6.35 -1.60 -2.09
CA ILE A 501 -6.99 -0.36 -1.64
C ILE A 501 -7.12 0.58 -2.85
N PHE A 502 -8.35 1.00 -3.12
CA PHE A 502 -8.68 2.01 -4.13
C PHE A 502 -9.22 3.23 -3.40
N ASP A 503 -8.39 4.24 -3.22
CA ASP A 503 -8.77 5.51 -2.58
C ASP A 503 -8.88 6.61 -3.64
N ASN A 504 -10.11 7.10 -3.81
CA ASN A 504 -10.54 8.02 -4.85
C ASN A 504 -10.06 7.64 -6.26
N SER A 505 -10.06 6.35 -6.60
CA SER A 505 -9.52 5.88 -7.88
C SER A 505 -10.57 5.94 -8.98
N ILE A 506 -10.15 6.26 -10.20
CA ILE A 506 -11.02 6.38 -11.37
C ILE A 506 -10.66 5.27 -12.36
N ILE A 507 -11.61 4.39 -12.65
CA ILE A 507 -11.48 3.30 -13.62
C ILE A 507 -12.31 3.65 -14.86
N LYS A 508 -11.68 3.70 -16.03
CA LYS A 508 -12.35 4.03 -17.30
C LYS A 508 -12.03 3.03 -18.39
N ASN A 509 -13.06 2.67 -19.16
CA ASN A 509 -12.93 1.76 -20.31
C ASN A 509 -12.20 0.44 -20.00
N LEU A 510 -12.44 -0.15 -18.82
CA LEU A 510 -11.73 -1.35 -18.37
C LEU A 510 -12.66 -2.45 -17.85
N ILE A 511 -12.35 -3.69 -18.25
CA ILE A 511 -12.87 -4.91 -17.61
C ILE A 511 -11.88 -5.30 -16.52
N THR A 512 -12.21 -4.94 -15.28
CA THR A 512 -11.36 -5.11 -14.11
C THR A 512 -11.65 -6.44 -13.42
N PHE A 513 -10.66 -7.31 -13.31
CA PHE A 513 -10.72 -8.54 -12.51
C PHE A 513 -9.92 -8.35 -11.23
N ILE A 514 -10.56 -8.54 -10.09
CA ILE A 514 -9.99 -8.35 -8.77
C ILE A 514 -9.89 -9.70 -8.07
N LYS A 515 -8.66 -10.08 -7.73
CA LYS A 515 -8.33 -11.26 -6.93
C LYS A 515 -7.75 -10.83 -5.59
N GLY A 516 -8.33 -11.31 -4.51
CA GLY A 516 -7.93 -10.96 -3.15
C GLY A 516 -8.85 -9.90 -2.49
N PRO A 517 -8.71 -9.72 -1.17
CA PRO A 517 -9.56 -8.80 -0.41
C PRO A 517 -9.34 -7.36 -0.88
N SER A 518 -10.40 -6.60 -1.08
CA SER A 518 -10.32 -5.29 -1.72
C SER A 518 -11.21 -4.26 -1.03
N LEU A 519 -10.75 -3.01 -0.98
CA LEU A 519 -11.42 -1.89 -0.36
C LEU A 519 -11.49 -0.72 -1.35
N MET A 520 -12.69 -0.22 -1.65
CA MET A 520 -12.92 0.96 -2.49
C MET A 520 -13.50 2.10 -1.65
N LYS A 521 -12.79 3.24 -1.64
CA LYS A 521 -13.11 4.48 -0.93
C LYS A 521 -13.32 5.60 -1.94
N GLY A 522 -14.55 6.09 -2.13
CA GLY A 522 -14.84 7.11 -3.15
C GLY A 522 -14.47 6.68 -4.57
N GLY A 523 -14.10 7.64 -5.42
CA GLY A 523 -13.72 7.35 -6.80
C GLY A 523 -14.90 6.96 -7.68
N SER A 524 -14.60 6.47 -8.88
CA SER A 524 -15.64 6.10 -9.82
C SER A 524 -15.22 5.07 -10.84
N TRP A 525 -16.21 4.39 -11.42
CA TRP A 525 -16.03 3.75 -12.71
C TRP A 525 -17.20 4.04 -13.65
N ASP A 526 -16.87 4.24 -14.92
CA ASP A 526 -17.82 4.65 -15.94
C ASP A 526 -18.69 3.49 -16.44
N SER A 527 -19.70 3.82 -17.25
CA SER A 527 -20.63 2.86 -17.84
C SER A 527 -19.97 1.85 -18.78
N LEU A 528 -18.79 2.17 -19.30
CA LEU A 528 -17.99 1.30 -20.18
C LEU A 528 -17.05 0.38 -19.39
N SER A 529 -16.95 0.58 -18.08
CA SER A 529 -16.14 -0.23 -17.19
C SER A 529 -16.97 -1.31 -16.50
N SER A 530 -16.30 -2.40 -16.16
CA SER A 530 -16.87 -3.42 -15.30
C SER A 530 -15.87 -3.87 -14.26
N ILE A 531 -16.35 -4.26 -13.09
CA ILE A 531 -15.56 -4.88 -12.03
C ILE A 531 -16.08 -6.30 -11.84
N LYS A 532 -15.15 -7.26 -11.86
CA LYS A 532 -15.36 -8.69 -11.64
C LYS A 532 -14.51 -9.10 -10.45
N VAL A 533 -15.13 -9.70 -9.45
CA VAL A 533 -14.43 -10.17 -8.24
C VAL A 533 -14.38 -11.69 -8.24
N ASP A 534 -13.20 -12.27 -8.04
CA ASP A 534 -12.99 -13.72 -8.00
C ASP A 534 -13.77 -14.37 -6.84
N ASP A 535 -14.20 -15.62 -7.03
CA ASP A 535 -14.87 -16.45 -6.02
C ASP A 535 -14.07 -16.47 -4.70
N GLY A 536 -14.76 -16.36 -3.56
CA GLY A 536 -14.16 -16.33 -2.24
C GLY A 536 -13.45 -15.03 -1.84
N SER A 537 -13.30 -14.05 -2.75
CA SER A 537 -12.72 -12.74 -2.43
C SER A 537 -13.76 -11.83 -1.75
N ILE A 538 -13.28 -10.92 -0.89
CA ILE A 538 -14.10 -9.91 -0.20
C ILE A 538 -13.92 -8.56 -0.91
N LEU A 539 -15.02 -7.89 -1.25
CA LEU A 539 -14.99 -6.50 -1.74
C LEU A 539 -15.73 -5.60 -0.75
N LYS A 540 -15.03 -4.56 -0.26
CA LYS A 540 -15.54 -3.57 0.67
C LYS A 540 -15.72 -2.20 0.01
N PHE A 541 -16.86 -1.56 0.21
CA PHE A 541 -17.11 -0.18 -0.24
C PHE A 541 -17.24 0.77 0.94
N GLU A 542 -16.53 1.90 0.89
CA GLU A 542 -16.52 2.95 1.91
C GLU A 542 -16.65 4.34 1.25
N LYS A 543 -17.19 5.31 1.99
CA LYS A 543 -17.13 6.72 1.62
C LYS A 543 -15.77 7.30 2.00
N MET A 544 -15.33 8.35 1.31
CA MET A 544 -14.18 9.15 1.72
C MET A 544 -14.50 10.02 2.95
N ASP A 545 -13.45 10.57 3.57
CA ASP A 545 -13.55 11.45 4.75
C ASP A 545 -14.38 12.72 4.47
N ASP A 546 -14.42 13.18 3.22
CA ASP A 546 -15.21 14.33 2.75
C ASP A 546 -16.66 13.98 2.36
N GLY A 547 -17.06 12.71 2.53
CA GLY A 547 -18.39 12.21 2.19
C GLY A 547 -18.57 11.78 0.74
N THR A 548 -17.54 11.93 -0.11
CA THR A 548 -17.56 11.45 -1.50
C THR A 548 -17.81 9.95 -1.52
N LYS A 549 -18.89 9.56 -2.21
CA LYS A 549 -19.28 8.16 -2.38
C LYS A 549 -18.57 7.56 -3.58
N VAL A 550 -18.39 6.25 -3.55
CA VAL A 550 -18.05 5.49 -4.75
C VAL A 550 -19.18 5.70 -5.76
N ASN A 551 -18.89 6.39 -6.86
CA ASN A 551 -19.85 6.63 -7.92
C ASN A 551 -19.67 5.58 -9.01
N ASN A 552 -20.66 4.74 -9.23
CA ASN A 552 -20.56 3.72 -10.25
C ASN A 552 -21.67 3.73 -11.29
N VAL A 553 -21.26 3.90 -12.54
CA VAL A 553 -22.18 3.86 -13.68
C VAL A 553 -22.04 2.52 -14.43
N GLY A 554 -21.00 1.74 -14.16
CA GLY A 554 -20.67 0.49 -14.85
C GLY A 554 -21.17 -0.80 -14.19
N SER A 555 -20.77 -1.94 -14.74
CA SER A 555 -21.24 -3.24 -14.25
C SER A 555 -20.37 -3.78 -13.10
N LEU A 556 -20.99 -4.08 -11.96
CA LEU A 556 -20.36 -4.86 -10.88
C LEU A 556 -20.85 -6.31 -10.94
N ASN A 557 -19.91 -7.24 -11.18
CA ASN A 557 -20.11 -8.67 -11.17
C ASN A 557 -19.30 -9.28 -10.02
N LEU A 558 -19.98 -10.05 -9.20
CA LEU A 558 -19.43 -10.68 -8.02
C LEU A 558 -19.53 -12.18 -8.30
N GLY A 559 -18.41 -12.91 -8.20
CA GLY A 559 -18.42 -14.37 -8.23
C GLY A 559 -19.23 -14.97 -7.06
N ASN A 560 -18.95 -16.22 -6.68
CA ASN A 560 -19.31 -16.73 -5.35
C ASN A 560 -18.43 -16.02 -4.28
N THR A 561 -18.51 -14.69 -4.23
CA THR A 561 -17.76 -13.84 -3.32
C THR A 561 -18.14 -14.23 -1.91
N GLY A 562 -17.15 -14.54 -1.07
CA GLY A 562 -17.39 -14.97 0.31
C GLY A 562 -18.14 -13.93 1.15
N SER A 563 -18.20 -12.65 0.71
CA SER A 563 -19.15 -11.62 1.15
C SER A 563 -18.91 -10.29 0.40
N ILE A 564 -19.96 -9.46 0.25
CA ILE A 564 -19.84 -8.03 -0.07
C ILE A 564 -19.99 -7.26 1.24
N GLN A 565 -19.05 -6.37 1.55
CA GLN A 565 -19.10 -5.60 2.78
C GLN A 565 -19.25 -4.12 2.46
N PHE A 566 -20.42 -3.53 2.71
CA PHE A 566 -20.47 -2.07 2.77
C PHE A 566 -19.96 -1.63 4.14
N ALA A 567 -19.24 -0.52 4.24
CA ALA A 567 -18.88 0.07 5.54
C ALA A 567 -20.11 0.29 6.45
N ASN A 568 -21.31 0.34 5.85
CA ASN A 568 -22.54 0.71 6.53
C ASN A 568 -23.73 -0.27 6.30
N SER A 569 -23.71 -1.33 5.47
CA SER A 569 -23.53 -2.77 5.81
C SER A 569 -24.04 -3.63 4.63
N MET A 570 -23.74 -4.95 4.59
CA MET A 570 -24.74 -5.97 4.21
C MET A 570 -24.26 -7.43 4.42
N ILE A 571 -24.17 -7.83 5.68
CA ILE A 571 -23.22 -8.88 6.02
C ILE A 571 -23.84 -10.27 6.22
N GLU A 572 -25.14 -10.47 5.95
CA GLU A 572 -25.71 -11.82 5.87
C GLU A 572 -26.80 -12.05 4.76
N ASP A 573 -27.32 -11.04 4.05
CA ASP A 573 -28.53 -11.17 3.20
C ASP A 573 -28.39 -11.81 1.81
N LEU A 574 -27.28 -12.48 1.49
CA LEU A 574 -27.21 -13.33 0.27
C LEU A 574 -27.11 -14.81 0.62
N GLU A 575 -27.38 -15.12 1.89
CA GLU A 575 -28.21 -16.28 2.26
C GLU A 575 -29.50 -15.89 3.03
N ASN A 576 -29.74 -14.60 3.36
CA ASN A 576 -30.84 -14.10 4.22
C ASN A 576 -31.84 -13.13 3.50
N PRO A 577 -33.03 -12.83 4.08
CA PRO A 577 -34.11 -12.08 3.43
C PRO A 577 -33.84 -10.57 3.37
N LEU A 578 -33.98 -9.93 2.19
CA LEU A 578 -33.81 -8.47 2.13
C LEU A 578 -34.92 -7.67 2.82
N GLU A 579 -34.50 -6.62 3.53
CA GLU A 579 -35.35 -5.70 4.28
C GLU A 579 -35.42 -4.33 3.59
N LEU A 580 -36.63 -3.78 3.49
CA LEU A 580 -36.91 -2.50 2.85
C LEU A 580 -37.67 -1.62 3.82
N THR A 581 -37.27 -0.35 3.95
CA THR A 581 -37.93 0.58 4.89
C THR A 581 -38.48 1.79 4.16
N LEU A 582 -39.75 2.13 4.48
CA LEU A 582 -40.44 3.33 4.04
C LEU A 582 -40.68 4.28 5.20
N THR A 583 -40.22 5.52 5.08
CA THR A 583 -40.36 6.53 6.14
C THR A 583 -41.05 7.78 5.59
N ASP A 584 -42.08 8.23 6.30
CA ASP A 584 -42.79 9.47 5.99
C ASP A 584 -41.93 10.68 6.36
N ILE A 585 -41.77 11.61 5.42
CA ILE A 585 -40.90 12.79 5.52
C ILE A 585 -41.63 14.10 5.17
N GLY A 586 -42.96 14.06 5.00
CA GLY A 586 -43.79 15.26 4.79
C GLY A 586 -45.29 14.92 4.79
N ILE A 587 -46.19 15.86 4.47
CA ILE A 587 -47.61 15.50 4.28
C ILE A 587 -47.74 14.44 3.15
N ASN A 588 -46.75 14.39 2.26
CA ASN A 588 -46.83 13.73 0.98
C ASN A 588 -45.45 13.28 0.43
N GLN A 589 -44.44 13.05 1.27
CA GLN A 589 -43.09 12.64 0.85
C GLN A 589 -42.64 11.40 1.63
N MET A 590 -41.93 10.46 0.99
CA MET A 590 -41.53 9.17 1.53
C MET A 590 -40.11 8.80 1.10
N ASN A 591 -39.23 8.48 2.07
CA ASN A 591 -37.88 7.99 1.79
C ASN A 591 -37.83 6.46 1.70
N ILE A 592 -36.96 5.94 0.83
CA ILE A 592 -36.77 4.50 0.58
C ILE A 592 -35.32 4.10 0.88
N THR A 593 -35.11 2.93 1.50
CA THR A 593 -33.78 2.38 1.83
C THR A 593 -33.72 0.84 1.66
N SER A 594 -32.53 0.26 1.36
CA SER A 594 -32.28 -1.19 1.16
C SER A 594 -30.91 -1.63 1.70
N ASN A 595 -30.78 -2.88 2.12
CA ASN A 595 -29.50 -3.48 2.51
C ASN A 595 -28.54 -3.82 1.33
N TYR A 596 -29.01 -4.00 0.07
CA TYR A 596 -28.23 -4.48 -1.12
C TYR A 596 -27.25 -3.60 -1.91
N GLY A 597 -27.09 -2.31 -1.59
CA GLY A 597 -26.06 -1.46 -2.20
C GLY A 597 -26.06 -1.30 -3.73
N ARG A 598 -26.98 -1.96 -4.44
CA ARG A 598 -27.64 -1.36 -5.60
C ARG A 598 -28.87 -0.59 -5.10
N ASN A 599 -29.04 0.61 -5.69
CA ASN A 599 -30.33 1.15 -6.14
C ASN A 599 -31.17 2.16 -5.37
N ILE A 600 -30.62 2.85 -4.38
CA ILE A 600 -31.30 4.05 -3.90
C ILE A 600 -30.39 5.26 -4.00
N GLY A 601 -29.16 5.18 -3.47
CA GLY A 601 -28.11 6.15 -3.79
C GLY A 601 -27.57 6.09 -5.25
N TYR A 602 -28.24 5.32 -6.12
CA TYR A 602 -28.04 5.11 -7.56
C TYR A 602 -29.29 5.35 -8.41
N ALA A 603 -30.46 5.35 -7.77
CA ALA A 603 -31.69 5.63 -8.49
C ALA A 603 -31.68 7.12 -8.79
N ASP A 604 -32.10 7.53 -9.98
CA ASP A 604 -32.09 8.91 -10.42
C ASP A 604 -33.40 9.60 -10.07
N ALA A 605 -33.36 10.92 -10.01
CA ALA A 605 -34.55 11.72 -9.76
C ALA A 605 -35.63 11.35 -10.80
N SER A 606 -36.90 11.34 -10.42
CA SER A 606 -38.02 11.03 -11.33
C SER A 606 -39.26 11.79 -10.94
N THR A 607 -40.25 11.80 -11.83
CA THR A 607 -41.65 12.20 -11.55
C THR A 607 -42.57 11.36 -12.44
N SER A 608 -43.61 10.74 -11.89
CA SER A 608 -44.53 9.83 -12.58
C SER A 608 -45.99 10.14 -12.26
N SER A 609 -46.90 9.87 -13.20
CA SER A 609 -48.33 9.99 -12.99
C SER A 609 -48.89 8.74 -12.29
N PHE A 610 -49.81 8.97 -11.36
CA PHE A 610 -50.35 7.93 -10.48
C PHE A 610 -51.29 6.94 -11.20
N VAL A 611 -51.19 5.66 -10.82
CA VAL A 611 -52.13 4.60 -11.18
C VAL A 611 -52.44 3.79 -9.94
N ASN A 612 -53.72 3.76 -9.53
CA ASN A 612 -54.15 3.16 -8.27
C ASN A 612 -53.95 1.64 -8.21
N GLY A 613 -53.33 1.15 -7.15
CA GLY A 613 -53.19 -0.27 -6.84
C GLY A 613 -52.25 -1.04 -7.77
N VAL A 614 -51.39 -0.33 -8.52
CA VAL A 614 -50.42 -0.93 -9.43
C VAL A 614 -49.00 -0.60 -8.96
N PHE A 615 -48.11 -1.60 -8.92
CA PHE A 615 -46.68 -1.40 -8.63
C PHE A 615 -45.97 -0.67 -9.79
N GLN A 616 -45.12 0.30 -9.45
CA GLN A 616 -44.34 1.20 -10.31
C GLN A 616 -42.91 1.32 -9.74
N ASN A 617 -41.88 1.63 -10.51
CA ASN A 617 -40.50 1.64 -10.01
C ASN A 617 -40.13 2.91 -9.22
N ILE A 618 -39.30 2.78 -8.17
CA ILE A 618 -38.74 3.89 -7.36
C ILE A 618 -37.60 4.62 -8.07
N GLY A 619 -37.60 5.96 -8.06
CA GLY A 619 -36.63 6.65 -8.90
C GLY A 619 -36.98 6.51 -10.35
N SER A 620 -36.12 7.04 -11.18
CA SER A 620 -35.99 6.48 -12.51
C SER A 620 -34.72 5.67 -12.51
N GLY A 621 -34.67 4.65 -13.36
CA GLY A 621 -33.53 3.74 -13.39
C GLY A 621 -33.77 2.45 -12.61
N ASN A 622 -32.73 1.63 -12.60
CA ASN A 622 -32.88 0.19 -12.44
C ASN A 622 -32.92 -0.23 -11.00
N THR A 623 -33.71 0.48 -10.22
CA THR A 623 -34.00 0.20 -8.84
C THR A 623 -34.43 -1.25 -8.65
N ASN A 624 -33.93 -1.92 -7.62
CA ASN A 624 -34.48 -3.22 -7.27
C ASN A 624 -35.91 -3.07 -6.73
N LEU A 625 -36.36 -1.83 -6.53
CA LEU A 625 -37.47 -1.46 -5.69
C LEU A 625 -38.61 -0.88 -6.49
N GLU A 626 -39.79 -1.47 -6.28
CA GLU A 626 -41.05 -0.99 -6.85
C GLU A 626 -41.91 -0.44 -5.72
N TYR A 627 -42.66 0.61 -5.96
CA TYR A 627 -43.67 1.19 -5.10
C TYR A 627 -45.09 0.98 -5.64
N LYS A 628 -46.11 0.92 -4.79
CA LYS A 628 -47.55 0.88 -5.16
C LYS A 628 -48.31 1.81 -4.24
N ILE A 629 -49.32 2.52 -4.74
CA ILE A 629 -50.17 3.41 -3.95
C ILE A 629 -51.64 2.98 -4.08
N ASP A 630 -52.33 2.78 -2.96
CA ASP A 630 -53.75 2.37 -2.87
C ASP A 630 -54.61 3.47 -2.19
N ILE A 631 -55.70 3.95 -2.83
CA ILE A 631 -56.57 5.04 -2.33
C ILE A 631 -58.00 4.57 -2.00
N THR A 632 -58.57 5.00 -0.85
CA THR A 632 -59.90 4.56 -0.37
C THR A 632 -61.11 5.35 -0.90
N ASP A 633 -60.98 6.65 -1.22
CA ASP A 633 -62.06 7.44 -1.85
C ASP A 633 -61.55 8.17 -3.11
N VAL A 634 -61.59 7.47 -4.23
CA VAL A 634 -61.07 7.94 -5.52
C VAL A 634 -61.89 9.10 -6.12
N SER A 635 -63.11 9.33 -5.63
CA SER A 635 -64.06 10.29 -6.21
C SER A 635 -63.71 11.76 -5.93
N ASN A 636 -62.95 12.02 -4.88
CA ASN A 636 -62.47 13.35 -4.51
C ASN A 636 -61.06 13.69 -5.06
N VAL A 637 -60.42 12.79 -5.84
CA VAL A 637 -59.08 12.97 -6.42
C VAL A 637 -59.19 13.45 -7.88
N LYS A 638 -58.46 14.53 -8.22
CA LYS A 638 -58.40 15.08 -9.59
C LYS A 638 -57.13 14.69 -10.35
N ASP A 639 -55.96 14.76 -9.70
CA ASP A 639 -54.67 14.33 -10.26
C ASP A 639 -53.67 13.98 -9.13
N ILE A 640 -52.72 13.07 -9.37
CA ILE A 640 -51.64 12.70 -8.45
C ILE A 640 -50.34 12.43 -9.24
N GLN A 641 -49.22 12.95 -8.75
CA GLN A 641 -47.86 12.71 -9.26
C GLN A 641 -46.95 12.14 -8.17
N VAL A 642 -45.94 11.37 -8.55
CA VAL A 642 -44.96 10.73 -7.65
C VAL A 642 -43.55 11.02 -8.15
N SER A 643 -42.72 11.77 -7.42
CA SER A 643 -41.36 12.15 -7.83
C SER A 643 -40.26 11.63 -6.94
N PHE A 644 -39.19 11.10 -7.51
CA PHE A 644 -37.97 10.73 -6.80
C PHE A 644 -36.85 11.76 -6.97
N ASP A 645 -35.86 11.81 -6.06
CA ASP A 645 -34.84 12.87 -6.04
C ASP A 645 -33.44 12.50 -6.57
N GLY A 646 -33.23 11.23 -6.90
CA GLY A 646 -31.94 10.74 -7.38
C GLY A 646 -31.04 10.18 -6.31
N SER A 647 -31.59 9.95 -5.12
CA SER A 647 -30.81 9.42 -4.02
C SER A 647 -31.60 8.60 -3.00
N GLN A 648 -32.85 8.95 -2.69
CA GLN A 648 -33.69 8.22 -1.71
C GLN A 648 -35.13 8.69 -1.56
N THR A 649 -35.42 9.93 -1.96
CA THR A 649 -36.71 10.55 -1.69
C THR A 649 -37.69 10.23 -2.79
N LEU A 650 -38.90 9.82 -2.44
CA LEU A 650 -40.09 9.73 -3.28
C LEU A 650 -41.13 10.76 -2.77
N THR A 651 -41.90 11.40 -3.62
CA THR A 651 -42.76 12.54 -3.26
C THR A 651 -44.07 12.43 -4.01
N VAL A 652 -45.19 12.28 -3.31
CA VAL A 652 -46.51 12.09 -3.89
C VAL A 652 -47.30 13.40 -3.84
N THR A 653 -47.42 14.17 -4.90
CA THR A 653 -48.25 15.40 -4.93
C THR A 653 -49.61 15.12 -5.57
N GLY A 654 -50.66 15.90 -5.26
CA GLY A 654 -51.96 15.69 -5.89
C GLY A 654 -52.92 16.87 -5.77
N THR A 655 -53.95 16.89 -6.61
CA THR A 655 -55.02 17.90 -6.64
C THR A 655 -56.38 17.26 -6.33
N LEU A 656 -57.20 17.90 -5.49
CA LEU A 656 -58.51 17.39 -5.04
C LEU A 656 -59.69 18.18 -5.63
N ASN A 657 -60.84 17.52 -5.79
CA ASN A 657 -62.08 18.13 -6.26
C ASN A 657 -62.73 19.02 -5.18
N ASN A 658 -62.68 18.62 -3.90
CA ASN A 658 -63.06 19.43 -2.76
C ASN A 658 -61.87 19.59 -1.78
N PRO A 659 -61.24 20.79 -1.71
CA PRO A 659 -60.01 21.02 -0.94
C PRO A 659 -60.15 20.90 0.58
N THR A 660 -61.37 21.00 1.14
CA THR A 660 -61.58 20.98 2.61
C THR A 660 -61.76 19.57 3.19
N ILE A 661 -61.76 18.53 2.35
CA ILE A 661 -61.91 17.13 2.76
C ILE A 661 -60.68 16.32 2.31
N PRO A 662 -59.78 15.90 3.21
CA PRO A 662 -58.55 15.16 2.87
C PRO A 662 -58.83 13.71 2.44
N VAL A 663 -57.94 13.16 1.60
CA VAL A 663 -58.01 11.77 1.10
C VAL A 663 -56.84 10.94 1.67
N SER A 664 -57.15 9.77 2.23
CA SER A 664 -56.16 8.81 2.73
C SER A 664 -55.74 7.79 1.65
N ALA A 665 -54.44 7.51 1.55
CA ALA A 665 -53.86 6.51 0.65
C ALA A 665 -52.80 5.65 1.37
N THR A 666 -52.40 4.50 0.81
CA THR A 666 -51.39 3.59 1.38
C THR A 666 -50.27 3.34 0.39
N LEU A 667 -48.99 3.60 0.75
CA LEU A 667 -47.80 3.29 -0.06
C LEU A 667 -47.19 1.94 0.34
N THR A 668 -46.76 1.13 -0.63
CA THR A 668 -46.06 -0.16 -0.44
C THR A 668 -44.81 -0.20 -1.29
N VAL A 669 -43.69 -0.73 -0.81
CA VAL A 669 -42.45 -0.91 -1.59
C VAL A 669 -41.91 -2.31 -1.44
N ARG A 670 -41.32 -2.86 -2.50
CA ARG A 670 -40.75 -4.22 -2.50
C ARG A 670 -39.53 -4.32 -3.39
N ASP A 671 -38.71 -5.34 -3.15
CA ASP A 671 -37.71 -5.78 -4.09
C ASP A 671 -38.35 -6.79 -5.02
N LYS A 672 -38.38 -6.46 -6.31
CA LYS A 672 -39.04 -7.29 -7.30
C LYS A 672 -38.39 -8.66 -7.52
N TYR A 673 -37.20 -8.92 -6.95
CA TYR A 673 -36.41 -10.11 -7.23
C TYR A 673 -36.43 -11.18 -6.14
N ILE A 674 -37.08 -10.96 -5.00
CA ILE A 674 -37.16 -11.98 -3.93
C ILE A 674 -38.39 -12.88 -4.15
N LYS A 675 -38.18 -14.20 -4.14
CA LYS A 675 -39.22 -15.24 -4.33
C LYS A 675 -39.13 -16.33 -3.27
N ASP A 676 -40.28 -16.89 -2.88
CA ASP A 676 -40.38 -17.91 -1.85
C ASP A 676 -39.94 -19.28 -2.38
N LYS A 677 -39.90 -20.28 -1.49
CA LYS A 677 -39.51 -21.66 -1.80
C LYS A 677 -40.39 -22.37 -2.86
N ASN A 678 -41.54 -21.80 -3.21
CA ASN A 678 -42.46 -22.30 -4.24
C ASN A 678 -42.40 -21.44 -5.53
N ASN A 679 -41.43 -20.52 -5.61
CA ASN A 679 -41.17 -19.62 -6.73
C ASN A 679 -42.22 -18.51 -6.93
N MET A 680 -42.96 -18.13 -5.88
CA MET A 680 -43.82 -16.95 -5.88
C MET A 680 -43.09 -15.71 -5.35
N PRO A 681 -43.37 -14.49 -5.82
CA PRO A 681 -42.76 -13.28 -5.25
C PRO A 681 -42.98 -13.18 -3.73
N VAL A 682 -41.92 -12.90 -2.96
CA VAL A 682 -42.03 -12.60 -1.51
C VAL A 682 -42.43 -11.15 -1.36
N GLU A 683 -43.60 -10.89 -0.80
CA GLU A 683 -44.00 -9.55 -0.42
C GLU A 683 -43.34 -9.14 0.90
N ILE A 684 -42.38 -8.22 0.81
CA ILE A 684 -41.79 -7.53 1.97
C ILE A 684 -42.60 -6.25 2.16
N ALA A 685 -43.83 -6.35 2.67
CA ALA A 685 -44.77 -5.22 2.68
C ALA A 685 -44.62 -4.32 3.94
N ILE A 686 -44.43 -3.00 3.76
CA ILE A 686 -44.63 -1.99 4.81
C ILE A 686 -45.72 -1.00 4.36
N PRO A 687 -47.00 -1.28 4.63
CA PRO A 687 -48.08 -0.35 4.30
C PRO A 687 -48.02 0.87 5.23
N LYS A 688 -48.02 2.08 4.64
CA LYS A 688 -48.02 3.34 5.38
C LYS A 688 -49.10 4.28 4.85
N PRO A 689 -49.94 4.88 5.73
CA PRO A 689 -50.91 5.86 5.31
C PRO A 689 -50.22 7.18 4.92
N ILE A 690 -50.66 7.81 3.82
CA ILE A 690 -50.29 9.15 3.39
C ILE A 690 -51.56 10.01 3.20
N THR A 691 -51.49 11.31 3.46
CA THR A 691 -52.63 12.24 3.33
C THR A 691 -52.41 13.17 2.14
N ILE A 692 -53.31 13.14 1.17
CA ILE A 692 -53.20 14.02 -0.01
C ILE A 692 -53.97 15.32 0.29
N THR A 693 -53.27 16.46 0.24
CA THR A 693 -53.84 17.82 0.33
C THR A 693 -53.41 18.62 -0.90
N ASN A 694 -54.19 19.65 -1.28
CA ASN A 694 -53.88 20.52 -2.42
C ASN A 694 -52.56 21.26 -2.31
#